data_AF-A0A5C4UVR7-F1
#
_entry.id   AF-A0A5C4UVR7-F1
#
_cell.length_a   1.000
_cell.length_b   1.000
_cell.length_c   1.000
_cell.angle_alpha   90.00
_cell.angle_beta   90.00
_cell.angle_gamma   90.00
#
_symmetry.space_group_name_H-M   'P 1'
#
loop_
_entity.id
_entity.type
_entity.pdbx_description
1 polymer ?
#
loop_
_entity_poly.entity_id
_entity_poly.type
_entity_poly.pdbx_seq_one_letter_code
_entity_poly.pdbx_strand_id
1 'polypeptide(L)'
;AVDLDAYAHQDVPFERLVDALSPERSLSRHPLFQVMLNLDGVERGRVEGALEGFGGVRASGVSVPMGAAKFDLSFSFTENGRTEGLLGSLEFAADLFDEATARGLAERFVVVLGRLVDGVDRPLSGVGVLGVGERELLLGWGRGAASSGGVGSVVELFEEQVVRVPGAVAVVAGDVSLTYGELNGRANRLAAVLRSRGAGPERFVAVALPRGADMVVALLAVLKSGAGYLPLDVAYPRERLAFMVEDAGPVAVVTLTGVEVPGVLERVELDDPAIVAELDNAPVGNAAREFSLMRAAYVIYTSGSTGRPKGVVVSHEGVANLMGWVREGVGVELMRRVVASTSLSFDVSVFELFGPLVVGGSVWVVDDLLSLAERGWSASLVSGVPSAFSRVVEAGVGGEADAVFLAGEALTARDVKAIRGALPDAAIANVYGPTETTVYATFWRDGGGMGNAAPIGQPLRNTRVFVLDGFLSPVPVGVVGELYVAGAGLARGYFGRAGLTAERFVACPFGGVGERMYRTGDLVRWRADGNLEFVGRADDQVKVRGFRIELGEVEAAVSAFPGVERAVVVVREDRPGDRRIVAYVVPENGVGVDERELLLAVGRRVPDYMVPSAVVVLEVVPLSVNGKVDRGALPVPGVVSGEVFVAPGGAVEELWCGLFAEVLGVERVGVDDGFFALGGDSILSIQLVGRARAAGVVVSVRQVFECRTPRELAAAASTENVGAFEGVAGEVGALPVVSWLAERGEGVGGYNQSVVVGTPAGMGWGQLCEVVDAVVGRHEAWRSRWERRGDGRWAVTFTDADEIRAEEWLERRAVGPDVGVGVVRAAAESCRRGLDVGSGRVVKGVWFDRGPECGGLLVLVAHHLVVDGVSWRIVLGDLALAWERVRVGGVVELPAVGTSLRAWAGLIEARAAEREGELERWEGVVAGGDELIAARRVDPVSDRYAVRQSHTVSLPAEVASALLSRVSEVGVQEVLLAGLGLAVGRWRPRAEVLVEVEGHGRVEDLAVGVDLSRTVGWFTSIYPVRLPASESGEGAGGVLREVTERLAEVPDGGLGYGMLRYTNPETRARLAAHPAPQILFNYLGRITVSGETETETETDANTATDTDAVEEQVTDWLPVSGPYAVGAGQDNDLPLTHTLEVNALTLDTPEGPRLRLTCSWPSTLLTPTDIDHLTHHWTTALHTLTTTQEPAAPDIAPEPPTAPGDLNLAGLSPAEIDMLEADWKEQS
;
A
#
# COMPACT_ATOMS: atom_id res chain seq x y z
N ALA A 1 -30.35 -43.34 -9.35
CA ALA A 1 -31.65 -43.34 -10.05
C ALA A 1 -31.78 -42.06 -10.87
N VAL A 2 -31.66 -40.88 -10.25
CA VAL A 2 -31.72 -39.57 -10.93
C VAL A 2 -30.77 -39.42 -12.15
N ASP A 3 -29.54 -39.92 -12.09
CA ASP A 3 -28.58 -39.80 -13.22
C ASP A 3 -28.92 -40.68 -14.43
N LEU A 4 -29.60 -41.82 -14.23
CA LEU A 4 -30.03 -42.68 -15.35
C LEU A 4 -31.31 -42.13 -16.00
N ASP A 5 -32.16 -41.45 -15.23
CA ASP A 5 -33.36 -40.79 -15.75
C ASP A 5 -33.00 -39.63 -16.71
N ALA A 6 -31.78 -39.07 -16.62
CA ALA A 6 -31.28 -38.06 -17.56
C ALA A 6 -31.22 -38.58 -19.02
N TYR A 7 -31.05 -39.88 -19.24
CA TYR A 7 -31.12 -40.49 -20.57
C TYR A 7 -32.52 -40.37 -21.20
N ALA A 8 -33.58 -40.17 -20.41
CA ALA A 8 -34.94 -39.95 -20.92
C ALA A 8 -35.16 -38.51 -21.44
N HIS A 9 -34.20 -37.61 -21.23
CA HIS A 9 -34.26 -36.20 -21.59
C HIS A 9 -33.13 -35.76 -22.55
N GLN A 10 -32.66 -36.68 -23.40
CA GLN A 10 -31.59 -36.42 -24.40
C GLN A 10 -31.93 -35.32 -25.41
N ASP A 11 -33.22 -35.01 -25.59
CA ASP A 11 -33.70 -34.02 -26.57
C ASP A 11 -33.66 -32.57 -26.04
N VAL A 12 -33.22 -32.34 -24.79
CA VAL A 12 -33.13 -30.98 -24.23
C VAL A 12 -32.00 -30.23 -24.94
N PRO A 13 -32.28 -29.15 -25.69
CA PRO A 13 -31.23 -28.40 -26.38
C PRO A 13 -30.29 -27.76 -25.37
N PHE A 14 -28.98 -27.87 -25.61
CA PHE A 14 -27.93 -27.28 -24.79
C PHE A 14 -28.19 -25.81 -24.47
N GLU A 15 -28.55 -25.01 -25.48
CA GLU A 15 -28.85 -23.57 -25.33
C GLU A 15 -29.96 -23.33 -24.31
N ARG A 16 -30.99 -24.17 -24.31
CA ARG A 16 -32.13 -24.06 -23.38
C ARG A 16 -31.74 -24.41 -21.94
N LEU A 17 -30.78 -25.32 -21.75
CA LEU A 17 -30.26 -25.67 -20.43
C LEU A 17 -29.34 -24.57 -19.89
N VAL A 18 -28.49 -23.99 -20.73
CA VAL A 18 -27.66 -22.83 -20.38
C VAL A 18 -28.52 -21.62 -20.00
N ASP A 19 -29.57 -21.32 -20.77
CA ASP A 19 -30.46 -20.21 -20.46
C ASP A 19 -31.21 -20.41 -19.14
N ALA A 20 -31.69 -21.63 -18.88
CA ALA A 20 -32.40 -21.95 -17.64
C ALA A 20 -31.49 -21.93 -16.39
N LEU A 21 -30.24 -22.40 -16.52
CA LEU A 21 -29.28 -22.40 -15.43
C LEU A 21 -28.59 -21.04 -15.25
N SER A 22 -28.61 -20.19 -16.28
CA SER A 22 -27.95 -18.88 -16.32
C SER A 22 -26.53 -18.88 -15.70
N PRO A 23 -25.64 -19.80 -16.12
CA PRO A 23 -24.28 -19.86 -15.59
C PRO A 23 -23.47 -18.63 -16.02
N GLU A 24 -22.49 -18.25 -15.20
CA GLU A 24 -21.58 -17.14 -15.49
C GLU A 24 -20.88 -17.37 -16.85
N ARG A 25 -21.11 -16.45 -17.81
CA ARG A 25 -20.64 -16.60 -19.19
C ARG A 25 -19.16 -16.24 -19.27
N SER A 26 -18.36 -17.15 -19.81
CA SER A 26 -16.92 -16.96 -19.99
C SER A 26 -16.51 -17.48 -21.37
N LEU A 27 -15.64 -16.73 -22.06
CA LEU A 27 -15.05 -17.17 -23.33
C LEU A 27 -13.91 -18.17 -23.11
N SER A 28 -13.43 -18.37 -21.88
CA SER A 28 -12.30 -19.24 -21.55
C SER A 28 -12.68 -20.63 -21.06
N ARG A 29 -13.97 -20.91 -20.81
CA ARG A 29 -14.44 -22.23 -20.33
C ARG A 29 -15.85 -22.54 -20.81
N HIS A 30 -16.14 -23.82 -20.98
CA HIS A 30 -17.48 -24.28 -21.36
C HIS A 30 -18.48 -24.03 -20.21
N PRO A 31 -19.70 -23.52 -20.47
CA PRO A 31 -20.58 -22.95 -19.45
C PRO A 31 -21.20 -23.96 -18.47
N LEU A 32 -21.13 -25.26 -18.77
CA LEU A 32 -21.75 -26.31 -17.96
C LEU A 32 -20.77 -27.31 -17.34
N PHE A 33 -19.58 -27.49 -17.92
CA PHE A 33 -18.63 -28.50 -17.48
C PHE A 33 -17.23 -28.20 -18.02
N GLN A 34 -16.21 -28.67 -17.30
CA GLN A 34 -14.80 -28.56 -17.67
C GLN A 34 -14.19 -29.92 -18.06
N VAL A 35 -14.76 -31.00 -17.52
CA VAL A 35 -14.30 -32.37 -17.79
C VAL A 35 -15.39 -33.13 -18.54
N MET A 36 -15.06 -33.65 -19.71
CA MET A 36 -15.93 -34.55 -20.47
C MET A 36 -15.42 -35.99 -20.33
N LEU A 37 -16.34 -36.93 -20.09
CA LEU A 37 -16.08 -38.35 -20.23
C LEU A 37 -17.03 -38.92 -21.28
N ASN A 38 -16.45 -39.50 -22.32
CA ASN A 38 -17.16 -40.18 -23.39
C ASN A 38 -16.84 -41.68 -23.36
N LEU A 39 -17.86 -42.51 -23.54
CA LEU A 39 -17.74 -43.95 -23.73
C LEU A 39 -18.46 -44.29 -25.03
N ASP A 40 -17.71 -44.46 -26.12
CA ASP A 40 -18.27 -44.82 -27.42
C ASP A 40 -18.47 -46.34 -27.48
N GLY A 41 -19.72 -46.79 -27.42
CA GLY A 41 -20.11 -48.20 -27.52
C GLY A 41 -20.15 -48.77 -28.95
N VAL A 42 -19.59 -48.06 -29.93
CA VAL A 42 -19.54 -48.50 -31.32
C VAL A 42 -18.09 -48.77 -31.68
N GLU A 43 -17.79 -49.96 -32.19
CA GLU A 43 -16.54 -50.25 -32.91
C GLU A 43 -16.41 -49.24 -34.06
N ARG A 44 -15.87 -48.04 -33.79
CA ARG A 44 -15.11 -47.28 -34.79
C ARG A 44 -13.80 -48.02 -34.95
N GLY A 45 -13.92 -49.25 -35.46
CA GLY A 45 -12.81 -50.04 -35.91
C GLY A 45 -11.96 -49.12 -36.78
N ARG A 46 -10.65 -49.17 -36.55
CA ARG A 46 -9.67 -48.82 -37.58
C ARG A 46 -10.27 -49.23 -38.90
N VAL A 47 -10.49 -48.29 -39.81
CA VAL A 47 -10.86 -48.62 -41.19
C VAL A 47 -9.63 -49.30 -41.80
N GLU A 48 -9.29 -50.52 -41.38
CA GLU A 48 -8.41 -51.45 -42.06
C GLU A 48 -9.32 -52.48 -42.72
N GLY A 49 -10.09 -51.99 -43.69
CA GLY A 49 -10.99 -52.79 -44.50
C GLY A 49 -10.72 -52.50 -45.96
N ALA A 50 -10.82 -53.54 -46.80
CA ALA A 50 -10.93 -53.31 -48.23
C ALA A 50 -12.20 -52.51 -48.47
N LEU A 51 -12.10 -51.33 -49.09
CA LEU A 51 -13.26 -50.56 -49.47
C LEU A 51 -13.98 -51.34 -50.59
N GLU A 52 -15.15 -51.90 -50.27
CA GLU A 52 -15.97 -52.59 -51.26
C GLU A 52 -16.31 -51.63 -52.41
N GLY A 53 -16.08 -52.07 -53.66
CA GLY A 53 -16.23 -51.24 -54.85
C GLY A 53 -14.94 -50.55 -55.34
N PHE A 54 -13.86 -50.55 -54.56
CA PHE A 54 -12.58 -49.90 -54.91
C PHE A 54 -11.42 -50.89 -55.14
N GLY A 55 -11.68 -52.05 -55.73
CA GLY A 55 -10.64 -52.89 -56.34
C GLY A 55 -9.50 -53.34 -55.42
N GLY A 56 -9.79 -53.70 -54.17
CA GLY A 56 -8.79 -54.22 -53.23
C GLY A 56 -7.97 -53.15 -52.50
N VAL A 57 -8.33 -51.87 -52.61
CA VAL A 57 -7.72 -50.78 -51.84
C VAL A 57 -8.08 -50.93 -50.35
N ARG A 58 -7.06 -51.04 -49.51
CA ARG A 58 -7.19 -50.98 -48.05
C ARG A 58 -7.04 -49.53 -47.62
N ALA A 59 -8.03 -49.01 -46.92
CA ALA A 59 -7.85 -47.78 -46.15
C ALA A 59 -7.16 -48.11 -44.82
N SER A 60 -6.57 -47.10 -44.19
CA SER A 60 -6.21 -47.10 -42.78
C SER A 60 -6.52 -45.71 -42.24
N GLY A 61 -7.19 -45.62 -41.10
CA GLY A 61 -7.43 -44.35 -40.44
C GLY A 61 -6.12 -43.78 -39.90
N VAL A 62 -5.72 -42.61 -40.38
CA VAL A 62 -4.59 -41.87 -39.81
C VAL A 62 -5.17 -40.87 -38.80
N SER A 63 -4.75 -40.97 -37.55
CA SER A 63 -5.11 -39.97 -36.54
C SER A 63 -4.41 -38.66 -36.88
N VAL A 64 -5.19 -37.62 -37.17
CA VAL A 64 -4.67 -36.26 -37.37
C VAL A 64 -4.67 -35.57 -35.99
N PRO A 65 -3.52 -35.07 -35.50
CA PRO A 65 -3.52 -34.28 -34.28
C PRO A 65 -4.34 -33.01 -34.53
N MET A 66 -5.47 -32.86 -33.83
CA MET A 66 -6.13 -31.56 -33.76
C MET A 66 -5.30 -30.71 -32.80
N GLY A 67 -4.70 -29.63 -33.31
CA GLY A 67 -3.85 -28.74 -32.50
C GLY A 67 -4.62 -27.84 -31.52
N ALA A 68 -5.86 -28.18 -31.18
CA ALA A 68 -6.71 -27.41 -30.28
C ALA A 68 -7.60 -28.34 -29.44
N ALA A 69 -7.53 -28.19 -28.12
CA ALA A 69 -8.41 -28.87 -27.18
C ALA A 69 -9.76 -28.16 -27.08
N LYS A 70 -10.86 -28.92 -26.99
CA LYS A 70 -12.21 -28.34 -26.90
C LYS A 70 -12.68 -28.06 -25.47
N PHE A 71 -12.12 -28.78 -24.51
CA PHE A 71 -12.45 -28.71 -23.08
C PHE A 71 -11.15 -28.85 -22.28
N ASP A 72 -11.18 -28.49 -21.00
CA ASP A 72 -10.01 -28.59 -20.11
C ASP A 72 -9.46 -30.02 -20.09
N LEU A 73 -10.34 -31.01 -19.91
CA LEU A 73 -10.03 -32.45 -19.99
C LEU A 73 -11.15 -33.21 -20.72
N SER A 74 -10.77 -34.09 -21.64
CA SER A 74 -11.69 -34.98 -22.35
C SER A 74 -11.17 -36.42 -22.32
N PHE A 75 -11.82 -37.25 -21.52
CA PHE A 75 -11.59 -38.68 -21.49
C PHE A 75 -12.48 -39.34 -22.53
N SER A 76 -11.91 -40.15 -23.41
CA SER A 76 -12.65 -40.93 -24.40
C SER A 76 -12.27 -42.39 -24.28
N PHE A 77 -13.26 -43.24 -24.06
CA PHE A 77 -13.10 -44.69 -23.95
C PHE A 77 -13.86 -45.39 -25.06
N THR A 78 -13.26 -46.43 -25.62
CA THR A 78 -13.89 -47.32 -26.60
C THR A 78 -13.66 -48.77 -26.20
N GLU A 79 -14.55 -49.67 -26.61
CA GLU A 79 -14.29 -51.10 -26.47
C GLU A 79 -13.10 -51.51 -27.33
N ASN A 80 -12.16 -52.24 -26.74
CA ASN A 80 -11.02 -52.74 -27.47
C ASN A 80 -11.46 -53.96 -28.31
N GLY A 81 -11.85 -53.75 -29.57
CA GLY A 81 -12.32 -54.82 -30.48
C GLY A 81 -11.32 -55.94 -30.81
N ARG A 82 -10.14 -56.00 -30.15
CA ARG A 82 -9.12 -57.05 -30.32
C ARG A 82 -8.82 -57.87 -29.06
N THR A 83 -9.18 -57.39 -27.87
CA THR A 83 -8.97 -58.06 -26.56
C THR A 83 -10.04 -57.63 -25.57
N GLU A 84 -10.33 -58.40 -24.50
CA GLU A 84 -11.18 -57.90 -23.41
C GLU A 84 -10.57 -56.61 -22.81
N GLY A 85 -11.36 -55.53 -22.71
CA GLY A 85 -10.96 -54.26 -22.10
C GLY A 85 -11.41 -53.00 -22.84
N LEU A 86 -11.17 -51.84 -22.23
CA LEU A 86 -11.41 -50.52 -22.82
C LEU A 86 -10.09 -49.90 -23.29
N LEU A 87 -10.09 -49.26 -24.45
CA LEU A 87 -9.02 -48.36 -24.89
C LEU A 87 -9.43 -46.93 -24.52
N GLY A 88 -8.60 -46.24 -23.74
CA GLY A 88 -8.83 -44.86 -23.33
C GLY A 88 -7.83 -43.89 -23.93
N SER A 89 -8.28 -42.68 -24.23
CA SER A 89 -7.43 -41.52 -24.54
C SER A 89 -7.85 -40.32 -23.69
N LEU A 90 -6.86 -39.52 -23.26
CA LEU A 90 -7.09 -38.24 -22.59
C LEU A 90 -6.60 -37.12 -23.51
N GLU A 91 -7.51 -36.25 -23.90
CA GLU A 91 -7.20 -34.94 -24.51
C GLU A 91 -7.26 -33.87 -23.41
N PHE A 92 -6.33 -32.92 -23.42
CA PHE A 92 -6.25 -31.88 -22.40
C PHE A 92 -5.82 -30.54 -23.02
N ALA A 93 -6.24 -29.44 -22.41
CA ALA A 93 -5.80 -28.09 -22.78
C ALA A 93 -4.36 -27.86 -22.31
N ALA A 94 -3.43 -27.68 -23.25
CA ALA A 94 -2.00 -27.51 -22.96
C ALA A 94 -1.68 -26.19 -22.23
N ASP A 95 -2.57 -25.19 -22.33
CA ASP A 95 -2.46 -23.94 -21.56
C ASP A 95 -2.74 -24.14 -20.05
N LEU A 96 -3.40 -25.25 -19.68
CA LEU A 96 -3.83 -25.55 -18.31
C LEU A 96 -3.09 -26.76 -17.69
N PHE A 97 -2.74 -27.75 -18.50
CA PHE A 97 -2.11 -28.98 -18.04
C PHE A 97 -0.86 -29.30 -18.83
N ASP A 98 0.21 -29.67 -18.12
CA ASP A 98 1.35 -30.34 -18.75
C ASP A 98 1.08 -31.84 -18.93
N GLU A 99 1.88 -32.48 -19.78
CA GLU A 99 1.74 -33.90 -20.11
C GLU A 99 1.90 -34.80 -18.86
N ALA A 100 2.76 -34.41 -17.92
CA ALA A 100 3.00 -35.18 -16.69
C ALA A 100 1.76 -35.21 -15.79
N THR A 101 1.08 -34.07 -15.66
CA THR A 101 -0.16 -33.91 -14.90
C THR A 101 -1.30 -34.70 -15.54
N ALA A 102 -1.49 -34.56 -16.85
CA ALA A 102 -2.51 -35.30 -17.59
C ALA A 102 -2.30 -36.82 -17.48
N ARG A 103 -1.06 -37.29 -17.65
CA ARG A 103 -0.71 -38.70 -17.46
C ARG A 103 -1.00 -39.18 -16.04
N GLY A 104 -0.63 -38.40 -15.03
CA GLY A 104 -0.92 -38.72 -13.62
C GLY A 104 -2.41 -38.82 -13.33
N LEU A 105 -3.25 -37.97 -13.94
CA LEU A 105 -4.70 -38.06 -13.83
C LEU A 105 -5.24 -39.36 -14.45
N ALA A 106 -4.77 -39.72 -15.64
CA ALA A 106 -5.17 -40.96 -16.30
C ALA A 106 -4.77 -42.21 -15.49
N GLU A 107 -3.55 -42.25 -14.96
CA GLU A 107 -3.07 -43.35 -14.11
C GLU A 107 -3.88 -43.47 -12.82
N ARG A 108 -4.17 -42.35 -12.14
CA ARG A 108 -5.04 -42.35 -10.95
C ARG A 108 -6.46 -42.81 -11.28
N PHE A 109 -7.01 -42.40 -12.42
CA PHE A 109 -8.34 -42.82 -12.84
C PHE A 109 -8.43 -44.34 -13.01
N VAL A 110 -7.42 -44.98 -13.63
CA VAL A 110 -7.34 -46.45 -13.73
C VAL A 110 -7.27 -47.11 -12.35
N VAL A 111 -6.47 -46.56 -11.42
CA VAL A 111 -6.37 -47.07 -10.04
C VAL A 111 -7.72 -46.97 -9.31
N VAL A 112 -8.43 -45.87 -9.47
CA VAL A 112 -9.76 -45.66 -8.88
C VAL A 112 -10.78 -46.65 -9.45
N LEU A 113 -10.80 -46.84 -10.78
CA LEU A 113 -11.67 -47.83 -11.42
C LEU A 113 -11.39 -49.26 -10.89
N GLY A 114 -10.11 -49.64 -10.76
CA GLY A 114 -9.74 -50.92 -10.16
C GLY A 114 -10.28 -51.07 -8.73
N ARG A 115 -10.10 -50.04 -7.89
CA ARG A 115 -10.60 -50.02 -6.50
C ARG A 115 -12.13 -50.06 -6.37
N LEU A 116 -12.84 -49.53 -7.36
CA LEU A 116 -14.31 -49.58 -7.43
C LEU A 116 -14.78 -50.98 -7.84
N VAL A 117 -14.12 -51.61 -8.81
CA VAL A 117 -14.44 -52.98 -9.25
C VAL A 117 -14.15 -54.00 -8.15
N ASP A 118 -13.03 -53.87 -7.45
CA ASP A 118 -12.63 -54.78 -6.36
C ASP A 118 -13.53 -54.68 -5.11
N GLY A 119 -14.34 -53.62 -5.00
CA GLY A 119 -15.15 -53.34 -3.82
C GLY A 119 -16.41 -52.56 -4.13
N VAL A 120 -17.26 -53.10 -5.02
CA VAL A 120 -18.48 -52.45 -5.52
C VAL A 120 -19.46 -51.98 -4.44
N ASP A 121 -19.48 -52.60 -3.27
CA ASP A 121 -20.36 -52.23 -2.15
C ASP A 121 -19.74 -51.21 -1.17
N ARG A 122 -18.48 -50.77 -1.40
CA ARG A 122 -17.80 -49.84 -0.49
C ARG A 122 -18.39 -48.43 -0.63
N PRO A 123 -18.48 -47.65 0.48
CA PRO A 123 -18.80 -46.23 0.39
C PRO A 123 -17.78 -45.51 -0.50
N LEU A 124 -18.25 -44.62 -1.38
CA LEU A 124 -17.39 -43.83 -2.27
C LEU A 124 -16.36 -43.00 -1.48
N SER A 125 -16.72 -42.51 -0.30
CA SER A 125 -15.82 -41.79 0.62
C SER A 125 -14.64 -42.63 1.11
N GLY A 126 -14.73 -43.96 1.01
CA GLY A 126 -13.63 -44.87 1.35
C GLY A 126 -12.74 -45.22 0.16
N VAL A 127 -13.06 -44.78 -1.06
CA VAL A 127 -12.27 -45.08 -2.27
C VAL A 127 -11.08 -44.13 -2.32
N GLY A 128 -9.89 -44.65 -2.01
CA GLY A 128 -8.67 -43.87 -2.14
C GLY A 128 -8.46 -43.43 -3.59
N VAL A 129 -8.04 -42.18 -3.78
CA VAL A 129 -7.70 -41.61 -5.10
C VAL A 129 -6.20 -41.52 -5.36
N LEU A 130 -5.39 -41.68 -4.32
CA LEU A 130 -3.93 -41.62 -4.40
C LEU A 130 -3.35 -42.82 -5.16
N GLY A 131 -2.30 -42.56 -5.94
CA GLY A 131 -1.52 -43.58 -6.62
C GLY A 131 -0.76 -44.51 -5.66
N VAL A 132 -0.02 -45.46 -6.22
CA VAL A 132 0.85 -46.36 -5.44
C VAL A 132 2.00 -45.55 -4.85
N GLY A 133 2.26 -45.69 -3.54
CA GLY A 133 3.36 -44.99 -2.85
C GLY A 133 3.13 -43.50 -2.55
N GLU A 134 2.18 -42.85 -3.23
CA GLU A 134 1.89 -41.41 -3.06
C GLU A 134 1.48 -41.06 -1.62
N ARG A 135 0.70 -41.93 -0.96
CA ARG A 135 0.33 -41.75 0.44
C ARG A 135 1.56 -41.72 1.36
N GLU A 136 2.53 -42.61 1.15
CA GLU A 136 3.74 -42.68 1.98
C GLU A 136 4.64 -41.46 1.75
N LEU A 137 4.72 -40.99 0.50
CA LEU A 137 5.40 -39.75 0.13
C LEU A 137 4.81 -38.54 0.87
N LEU A 138 3.50 -38.34 0.78
CA LEU A 138 2.80 -37.20 1.41
C LEU A 138 2.93 -37.22 2.94
N LEU A 139 2.80 -38.41 3.55
CA LEU A 139 3.01 -38.56 5.00
C LEU A 139 4.49 -38.41 5.40
N GLY A 140 5.41 -38.67 4.47
CA GLY A 140 6.85 -38.43 4.63
C GLY A 140 7.20 -36.95 4.59
N TRP A 141 6.70 -36.21 3.59
CA TRP A 141 6.85 -34.74 3.50
C TRP A 141 6.22 -34.03 4.69
N GLY A 142 5.06 -34.52 5.14
CA GLY A 142 4.38 -34.03 6.33
C GLY A 142 5.07 -34.35 7.65
N ARG A 143 6.31 -34.86 7.67
CA ARG A 143 7.02 -35.21 8.90
C ARG A 143 8.30 -34.39 9.06
N GLY A 144 8.29 -33.50 10.04
CA GLY A 144 9.49 -32.78 10.44
C GLY A 144 10.53 -33.68 11.09
N ALA A 145 11.78 -33.22 11.15
CA ALA A 145 12.89 -33.98 11.69
C ALA A 145 12.58 -34.50 13.10
N ALA A 146 12.73 -35.81 13.31
CA ALA A 146 12.64 -36.41 14.63
C ALA A 146 13.96 -36.17 15.37
N SER A 147 13.90 -35.57 16.56
CA SER A 147 15.07 -35.42 17.42
C SER A 147 14.90 -36.29 18.65
N SER A 148 15.88 -37.16 18.90
CA SER A 148 15.93 -38.05 20.07
C SER A 148 16.47 -37.36 21.33
N GLY A 149 16.92 -36.11 21.22
CA GLY A 149 17.40 -35.31 22.34
C GLY A 149 16.22 -34.67 23.07
N GLY A 150 15.99 -35.07 24.32
CA GLY A 150 15.06 -34.37 25.19
C GLY A 150 15.52 -32.92 25.35
N VAL A 151 14.64 -31.98 24.99
CA VAL A 151 14.94 -30.56 25.18
C VAL A 151 14.47 -30.18 26.59
N GLY A 152 15.39 -29.66 27.39
CA GLY A 152 15.05 -29.06 28.68
C GLY A 152 14.06 -27.92 28.50
N SER A 153 13.37 -27.56 29.56
CA SER A 153 12.51 -26.39 29.57
C SER A 153 13.26 -25.10 29.24
N VAL A 154 12.53 -24.07 28.82
CA VAL A 154 13.07 -22.71 28.68
C VAL A 154 13.89 -22.30 29.90
N VAL A 155 13.42 -22.66 31.11
CA VAL A 155 14.09 -22.27 32.34
C VAL A 155 15.41 -23.03 32.54
N GLU A 156 15.44 -24.33 32.27
CA GLU A 156 16.67 -25.14 32.34
C GLU A 156 17.67 -24.67 31.28
N LEU A 157 17.22 -24.47 30.05
CA LEU A 157 18.07 -23.98 28.96
C LEU A 157 18.62 -22.58 29.24
N PHE A 158 17.81 -21.69 29.80
CA PHE A 158 18.27 -20.37 30.22
C PHE A 158 19.31 -20.46 31.35
N GLU A 159 19.05 -21.27 32.38
CA GLU A 159 19.97 -21.44 33.51
C GLU A 159 21.31 -22.09 33.08
N GLU A 160 21.31 -22.98 32.08
CA GLU A 160 22.54 -23.48 31.44
C GLU A 160 23.36 -22.32 30.85
N GLN A 161 22.72 -21.37 30.17
CA GLN A 161 23.41 -20.18 29.64
C GLN A 161 23.90 -19.24 30.74
N VAL A 162 23.15 -19.08 31.83
CA VAL A 162 23.60 -18.30 32.99
C VAL A 162 24.90 -18.84 33.57
N VAL A 163 25.07 -20.17 33.61
CA VAL A 163 26.33 -20.78 34.06
C VAL A 163 27.45 -20.58 33.03
N ARG A 164 27.12 -20.66 31.73
CA ARG A 164 28.10 -20.60 30.64
C ARG A 164 28.62 -19.18 30.38
N VAL A 165 27.74 -18.18 30.38
CA VAL A 165 28.02 -16.80 30.00
C VAL A 165 27.38 -15.77 30.96
N PRO A 166 27.67 -15.83 32.28
CA PRO A 166 26.98 -15.00 33.27
C PRO A 166 27.11 -13.49 33.04
N GLY A 167 28.24 -13.04 32.48
CA GLY A 167 28.52 -11.63 32.19
C GLY A 167 28.09 -11.16 30.80
N ALA A 168 27.52 -12.03 29.95
CA ALA A 168 26.99 -11.60 28.66
C ALA A 168 25.68 -10.84 28.83
N VAL A 169 25.42 -9.89 27.94
CA VAL A 169 24.16 -9.11 27.92
C VAL A 169 23.02 -10.02 27.46
N ALA A 170 21.96 -10.10 28.27
CA ALA A 170 20.76 -10.90 28.01
C ALA A 170 19.59 -10.05 27.51
N VAL A 171 19.41 -8.84 28.07
CA VAL A 171 18.28 -7.94 27.75
C VAL A 171 18.79 -6.51 27.62
N VAL A 172 18.33 -5.81 26.59
CA VAL A 172 18.50 -4.37 26.39
C VAL A 172 17.11 -3.75 26.22
N ALA A 173 16.79 -2.74 27.01
CA ALA A 173 15.53 -2.00 26.97
C ALA A 173 15.79 -0.53 27.28
N GLY A 174 15.81 0.33 26.25
CA GLY A 174 16.28 1.70 26.37
C GLY A 174 17.71 1.76 26.96
N ASP A 175 17.91 2.55 28.01
CA ASP A 175 19.20 2.69 28.70
C ASP A 175 19.49 1.54 29.67
N VAL A 176 18.55 0.61 29.88
CA VAL A 176 18.71 -0.51 30.80
C VAL A 176 19.27 -1.72 30.06
N SER A 177 20.41 -2.22 30.53
CA SER A 177 21.02 -3.47 30.07
C SER A 177 21.19 -4.43 31.25
N LEU A 178 20.75 -5.67 31.07
CA LEU A 178 20.91 -6.73 32.08
C LEU A 178 21.74 -7.87 31.53
N THR A 179 22.75 -8.28 32.29
CA THR A 179 23.50 -9.51 32.02
C THR A 179 22.69 -10.77 32.37
N TYR A 180 23.10 -11.94 31.86
CA TYR A 180 22.48 -13.22 32.23
C TYR A 180 22.48 -13.45 33.75
N GLY A 181 23.57 -13.11 34.45
CA GLY A 181 23.67 -13.24 35.90
C GLY A 181 22.69 -12.32 36.65
N GLU A 182 22.56 -11.07 36.21
CA GLU A 182 21.64 -10.09 36.81
C GLU A 182 20.18 -10.46 36.53
N LEU A 183 19.85 -10.78 35.28
CA LEU A 183 18.52 -11.21 34.87
C LEU A 183 18.08 -12.45 35.67
N ASN A 184 18.96 -13.44 35.78
CA ASN A 184 18.68 -14.66 36.55
C ASN A 184 18.50 -14.37 38.05
N GLY A 185 19.37 -13.53 38.63
CA GLY A 185 19.27 -13.13 40.04
C GLY A 185 17.97 -12.41 40.37
N ARG A 186 17.56 -11.45 39.52
CA ARG A 186 16.28 -10.74 39.67
C ARG A 186 15.08 -11.68 39.48
N ALA A 187 15.11 -12.52 38.45
CA ALA A 187 14.04 -13.49 38.20
C ALA A 187 13.90 -14.52 39.32
N ASN A 188 15.01 -14.96 39.93
CA ASN A 188 14.99 -15.89 41.06
C ASN A 188 14.39 -15.28 42.33
N ARG A 189 14.73 -14.01 42.63
CA ARG A 189 14.14 -13.26 43.74
C ARG A 189 12.63 -13.14 43.57
N LEU A 190 12.19 -12.66 42.41
CA LEU A 190 10.77 -12.52 42.11
C LEU A 190 10.06 -13.89 42.12
N ALA A 191 10.69 -14.95 41.61
CA ALA A 191 10.12 -16.30 41.67
C ALA A 191 9.94 -16.80 43.11
N ALA A 192 10.82 -16.41 44.04
CA ALA A 192 10.69 -16.77 45.45
C ALA A 192 9.51 -16.05 46.12
N VAL A 193 9.33 -14.76 45.83
CA VAL A 193 8.16 -13.98 46.26
C VAL A 193 6.88 -14.58 45.67
N LEU A 194 6.85 -14.86 44.37
CA LEU A 194 5.68 -15.46 43.72
C LEU A 194 5.29 -16.81 44.33
N ARG A 195 6.28 -17.66 44.67
CA ARG A 195 6.01 -18.92 45.40
C ARG A 195 5.43 -18.67 46.80
N SER A 196 5.88 -17.64 47.51
CA SER A 196 5.31 -17.27 48.81
C SER A 196 3.85 -16.81 48.69
N ARG A 197 3.49 -16.22 47.54
CA ARG A 197 2.10 -15.86 47.16
C ARG A 197 1.31 -16.99 46.47
N GLY A 198 1.82 -18.22 46.45
CA GLY A 198 1.08 -19.40 45.97
C GLY A 198 1.23 -19.73 44.48
N ALA A 199 2.17 -19.10 43.77
CA ALA A 199 2.54 -19.51 42.42
C ALA A 199 3.17 -20.92 42.44
N GLY A 200 2.77 -21.74 41.48
CA GLY A 200 3.25 -23.11 41.32
C GLY A 200 2.60 -23.83 40.14
N PRO A 201 2.87 -25.13 39.98
CA PRO A 201 2.36 -25.95 38.88
C PRO A 201 0.86 -25.83 38.65
N GLU A 202 0.44 -25.72 37.39
CA GLU A 202 -0.97 -25.64 36.98
C GLU A 202 -1.74 -24.45 37.58
N ARG A 203 -1.02 -23.42 38.03
CA ARG A 203 -1.56 -22.12 38.39
C ARG A 203 -1.02 -21.07 37.44
N PHE A 204 -1.76 -19.98 37.29
CA PHE A 204 -1.35 -18.84 36.49
C PHE A 204 -0.97 -17.66 37.37
N VAL A 205 0.04 -16.91 36.94
CA VAL A 205 0.35 -15.57 37.47
C VAL A 205 0.15 -14.58 36.32
N ALA A 206 -0.64 -13.54 36.57
CA ALA A 206 -0.83 -12.48 35.59
C ALA A 206 0.38 -11.56 35.54
N VAL A 207 0.75 -11.10 34.35
CA VAL A 207 1.84 -10.13 34.13
C VAL A 207 1.23 -8.93 33.40
N ALA A 208 1.11 -7.81 34.11
CA ALA A 208 0.55 -6.56 33.63
C ALA A 208 1.59 -5.44 33.81
N LEU A 209 2.62 -5.48 32.97
CA LEU A 209 3.76 -4.57 33.00
C LEU A 209 3.90 -3.87 31.64
N PRO A 210 4.38 -2.61 31.61
CA PRO A 210 4.81 -1.99 30.36
C PRO A 210 6.01 -2.74 29.77
N ARG A 211 6.29 -2.48 28.49
CA ARG A 211 7.45 -3.06 27.82
C ARG A 211 8.75 -2.55 28.46
N GLY A 212 9.65 -3.48 28.78
CA GLY A 212 10.92 -3.15 29.41
C GLY A 212 11.63 -4.37 30.00
N ALA A 213 12.73 -4.14 30.71
CA ALA A 213 13.52 -5.22 31.30
C ALA A 213 12.76 -6.00 32.39
N ASP A 214 11.96 -5.31 33.22
CA ASP A 214 11.20 -5.93 34.31
C ASP A 214 10.09 -6.87 33.81
N MET A 215 9.57 -6.63 32.60
CA MET A 215 8.66 -7.54 31.91
C MET A 215 9.33 -8.90 31.67
N VAL A 216 10.56 -8.91 31.15
CA VAL A 216 11.33 -10.14 30.89
C VAL A 216 11.69 -10.85 32.20
N VAL A 217 12.06 -10.08 33.23
CA VAL A 217 12.28 -10.59 34.59
C VAL A 217 11.04 -11.30 35.10
N ALA A 218 9.86 -10.67 34.99
CA ALA A 218 8.59 -11.22 35.46
C ALA A 218 8.22 -12.52 34.76
N LEU A 219 8.31 -12.59 33.44
CA LEU A 219 7.99 -13.80 32.67
C LEU A 219 8.90 -14.98 33.08
N LEU A 220 10.21 -14.75 33.18
CA LEU A 220 11.14 -15.77 33.67
C LEU A 220 10.86 -16.16 35.12
N ALA A 221 10.52 -15.19 35.98
CA ALA A 221 10.21 -15.43 37.38
C ALA A 221 8.97 -16.31 37.56
N VAL A 222 7.92 -16.07 36.76
CA VAL A 222 6.72 -16.91 36.75
C VAL A 222 7.06 -18.33 36.34
N LEU A 223 7.79 -18.52 35.24
CA LEU A 223 8.20 -19.87 34.81
C LEU A 223 9.11 -20.55 35.85
N LYS A 224 10.02 -19.80 36.49
CA LYS A 224 10.88 -20.27 37.59
C LYS A 224 10.12 -20.61 38.87
N SER A 225 8.97 -19.98 39.10
CA SER A 225 8.07 -20.34 40.21
C SER A 225 7.37 -21.69 39.96
N GLY A 226 7.34 -22.16 38.71
CA GLY A 226 6.64 -23.35 38.26
C GLY A 226 5.20 -23.08 37.79
N ALA A 227 4.75 -21.83 37.86
CA ALA A 227 3.47 -21.38 37.30
C ALA A 227 3.58 -21.06 35.80
N GLY A 228 2.43 -21.05 35.13
CA GLY A 228 2.32 -20.47 33.80
C GLY A 228 2.04 -18.97 33.90
N TYR A 229 2.47 -18.17 32.94
CA TYR A 229 2.10 -16.75 32.91
C TYR A 229 0.82 -16.51 32.09
N LEU A 230 0.03 -15.53 32.53
CA LEU A 230 -1.07 -14.91 31.79
C LEU A 230 -0.63 -13.49 31.44
N PRO A 231 -0.28 -13.20 30.18
CA PRO A 231 0.04 -11.83 29.79
C PRO A 231 -1.22 -10.99 29.73
N LEU A 232 -1.18 -9.80 30.33
CA LEU A 232 -2.24 -8.80 30.29
C LEU A 232 -1.69 -7.51 29.67
N ASP A 233 -2.18 -7.19 28.47
CA ASP A 233 -1.87 -5.91 27.83
C ASP A 233 -2.66 -4.79 28.52
N VAL A 234 -1.96 -3.89 29.21
CA VAL A 234 -2.60 -2.81 29.99
C VAL A 234 -3.34 -1.80 29.11
N ALA A 235 -3.11 -1.81 27.79
CA ALA A 235 -3.88 -1.02 26.84
C ALA A 235 -5.26 -1.63 26.52
N TYR A 236 -5.52 -2.90 26.89
CA TYR A 236 -6.81 -3.54 26.63
C TYR A 236 -7.93 -2.95 27.49
N PRO A 237 -9.18 -2.95 26.97
CA PRO A 237 -10.32 -2.49 27.73
C PRO A 237 -10.49 -3.24 29.05
N ARG A 238 -10.94 -2.51 30.08
CA ARG A 238 -11.12 -3.04 31.44
C ARG A 238 -11.98 -4.32 31.46
N GLU A 239 -13.07 -4.39 30.69
CA GLU A 239 -13.94 -5.56 30.70
C GLU A 239 -13.24 -6.80 30.12
N ARG A 240 -12.38 -6.61 29.10
CA ARG A 240 -11.56 -7.68 28.54
C ARG A 240 -10.54 -8.20 29.55
N LEU A 241 -9.85 -7.29 30.23
CA LEU A 241 -8.91 -7.66 31.30
C LEU A 241 -9.61 -8.40 32.44
N ALA A 242 -10.79 -7.91 32.84
CA ALA A 242 -11.61 -8.55 33.87
C ALA A 242 -12.02 -9.97 33.46
N PHE A 243 -12.48 -10.15 32.20
CA PHE A 243 -12.81 -11.46 31.66
C PHE A 243 -11.61 -12.42 31.67
N MET A 244 -10.45 -11.97 31.21
CA MET A 244 -9.24 -12.81 31.17
C MET A 244 -8.82 -13.24 32.58
N VAL A 245 -8.89 -12.32 33.55
CA VAL A 245 -8.61 -12.61 34.96
C VAL A 245 -9.64 -13.57 35.55
N GLU A 246 -10.93 -13.36 35.29
CA GLU A 246 -12.02 -14.21 35.79
C GLU A 246 -11.94 -15.63 35.22
N ASP A 247 -11.72 -15.76 33.90
CA ASP A 247 -11.66 -17.05 33.22
C ASP A 247 -10.39 -17.82 33.59
N ALA A 248 -9.22 -17.18 33.69
CA ALA A 248 -7.96 -17.85 34.03
C ALA A 248 -7.71 -18.04 35.54
N GLY A 249 -8.29 -17.19 36.40
CA GLY A 249 -8.13 -17.22 37.85
C GLY A 249 -6.68 -17.18 38.34
N PRO A 250 -5.87 -16.16 37.97
CA PRO A 250 -4.47 -16.08 38.38
C PRO A 250 -4.33 -15.92 39.91
N VAL A 251 -3.29 -16.51 40.49
CA VAL A 251 -3.04 -16.45 41.95
C VAL A 251 -2.51 -15.10 42.41
N ALA A 252 -1.84 -14.37 41.51
CA ALA A 252 -1.28 -13.05 41.75
C ALA A 252 -1.14 -12.31 40.42
N VAL A 253 -0.98 -10.99 40.48
CA VAL A 253 -0.57 -10.15 39.35
C VAL A 253 0.74 -9.44 39.66
N VAL A 254 1.71 -9.53 38.74
CA VAL A 254 2.93 -8.71 38.76
C VAL A 254 2.65 -7.44 37.96
N THR A 255 2.83 -6.28 38.58
CA THR A 255 2.47 -4.98 37.97
C THR A 255 3.26 -3.82 38.60
N LEU A 256 2.90 -2.58 38.26
CA LEU A 256 3.43 -1.35 38.86
C LEU A 256 2.32 -0.63 39.64
N THR A 257 2.73 0.23 40.57
CA THR A 257 1.83 1.06 41.36
C THR A 257 0.98 1.94 40.44
N GLY A 258 -0.34 1.96 40.66
CA GLY A 258 -1.28 2.76 39.86
C GLY A 258 -1.77 2.10 38.57
N VAL A 259 -1.22 0.96 38.15
CA VAL A 259 -1.75 0.19 37.01
C VAL A 259 -2.99 -0.59 37.45
N GLU A 260 -4.17 -0.22 36.94
CA GLU A 260 -5.41 -0.88 37.33
C GLU A 260 -5.58 -2.24 36.63
N VAL A 261 -5.70 -3.31 37.42
CA VAL A 261 -5.99 -4.67 36.92
C VAL A 261 -7.22 -5.20 37.67
N PRO A 262 -8.38 -5.32 37.02
CA PRO A 262 -9.62 -5.70 37.68
C PRO A 262 -9.60 -7.18 38.12
N GLY A 263 -10.20 -7.45 39.29
CA GLY A 263 -10.51 -8.83 39.73
C GLY A 263 -9.37 -9.60 40.43
N VAL A 264 -8.14 -9.08 40.49
CA VAL A 264 -7.02 -9.74 41.18
C VAL A 264 -6.83 -9.16 42.58
N LEU A 265 -6.87 -10.02 43.60
CA LEU A 265 -6.70 -9.61 45.01
C LEU A 265 -5.24 -9.48 45.44
N GLU A 266 -4.37 -10.35 44.92
CA GLU A 266 -2.96 -10.42 45.31
C GLU A 266 -2.08 -9.70 44.28
N ARG A 267 -1.49 -8.57 44.67
CA ARG A 267 -0.71 -7.70 43.78
C ARG A 267 0.76 -7.67 44.22
N VAL A 268 1.65 -7.88 43.26
CA VAL A 268 3.10 -7.75 43.42
C VAL A 268 3.53 -6.54 42.60
N GLU A 269 3.50 -5.37 43.23
CA GLU A 269 3.83 -4.08 42.62
C GLU A 269 5.35 -3.88 42.72
N LEU A 270 6.05 -3.92 41.59
CA LEU A 270 7.53 -4.00 41.58
C LEU A 270 8.22 -2.72 42.09
N ASP A 271 7.49 -1.61 42.12
CA ASP A 271 7.91 -0.29 42.60
C ASP A 271 7.40 0.04 44.02
N ASP A 272 6.61 -0.84 44.64
CA ASP A 272 6.20 -0.69 46.05
C ASP A 272 7.42 -0.90 46.97
N PRO A 273 7.74 0.03 47.88
CA PRO A 273 8.91 -0.07 48.76
C PRO A 273 8.97 -1.33 49.64
N ALA A 274 7.82 -1.87 50.05
CA ALA A 274 7.76 -3.11 50.82
C ALA A 274 8.05 -4.34 49.96
N ILE A 275 7.56 -4.36 48.71
CA ILE A 275 7.87 -5.43 47.74
C ILE A 275 9.35 -5.37 47.35
N VAL A 276 9.90 -4.17 47.10
CA VAL A 276 11.35 -3.99 46.84
C VAL A 276 12.19 -4.55 47.99
N ALA A 277 11.83 -4.24 49.24
CA ALA A 277 12.51 -4.79 50.40
C ALA A 277 12.38 -6.32 50.52
N GLU A 278 11.22 -6.90 50.14
CA GLU A 278 11.04 -8.35 50.09
C GLU A 278 11.95 -8.99 49.02
N LEU A 279 12.01 -8.40 47.82
CA LEU A 279 12.86 -8.84 46.72
C LEU A 279 14.36 -8.79 47.08
N ASP A 280 14.82 -7.74 47.75
CA ASP A 280 16.21 -7.59 48.17
C ASP A 280 16.65 -8.68 49.16
N ASN A 281 15.72 -9.14 50.01
CA ASN A 281 15.96 -10.22 50.98
C ASN A 281 15.73 -11.62 50.41
N ALA A 282 15.16 -11.74 49.21
CA ALA A 282 14.87 -13.02 48.58
C ALA A 282 16.15 -13.70 48.03
N PRO A 283 16.19 -15.05 47.99
CA PRO A 283 17.35 -15.77 47.51
C PRO A 283 17.58 -15.54 46.00
N VAL A 284 18.84 -15.29 45.63
CA VAL A 284 19.27 -15.11 44.24
C VAL A 284 19.59 -16.42 43.51
N GLY A 285 19.75 -17.52 44.24
CA GLY A 285 20.12 -18.82 43.69
C GLY A 285 18.94 -19.54 43.02
N ASN A 286 19.25 -20.42 42.06
CA ASN A 286 18.23 -21.28 41.44
C ASN A 286 17.67 -22.25 42.48
N ALA A 287 16.34 -22.29 42.63
CA ALA A 287 15.68 -23.24 43.51
C ALA A 287 15.52 -24.60 42.84
N ALA A 288 15.63 -25.69 43.61
CA ALA A 288 15.24 -27.01 43.14
C ALA A 288 13.73 -27.02 42.83
N ARG A 289 13.36 -27.61 41.69
CA ARG A 289 11.98 -27.67 41.21
C ARG A 289 11.65 -29.05 40.67
N GLU A 290 10.43 -29.50 40.94
CA GLU A 290 9.88 -30.67 40.26
C GLU A 290 9.37 -30.20 38.89
N PHE A 291 10.03 -30.67 37.83
CA PHE A 291 9.81 -30.15 36.49
C PHE A 291 9.09 -31.17 35.60
N SER A 292 8.03 -30.76 34.92
CA SER A 292 7.32 -31.59 33.93
C SER A 292 6.99 -30.74 32.72
N LEU A 293 7.43 -31.20 31.54
CA LEU A 293 7.17 -30.51 30.27
C LEU A 293 5.68 -30.47 29.93
N MET A 294 4.87 -31.37 30.48
CA MET A 294 3.42 -31.39 30.22
C MET A 294 2.67 -30.26 30.93
N ARG A 295 3.30 -29.59 31.90
CA ARG A 295 2.66 -28.50 32.67
C ARG A 295 2.52 -27.23 31.83
N ALA A 296 1.53 -26.41 32.17
CA ALA A 296 1.28 -25.14 31.48
C ALA A 296 2.47 -24.18 31.64
N ALA A 297 2.97 -23.65 30.53
CA ALA A 297 3.97 -22.59 30.49
C ALA A 297 3.31 -21.20 30.40
N TYR A 298 2.22 -21.11 29.64
CA TYR A 298 1.42 -19.89 29.56
C TYR A 298 0.00 -20.18 29.09
N VAL A 299 -0.85 -19.18 29.26
CA VAL A 299 -2.17 -19.12 28.63
C VAL A 299 -2.30 -17.78 27.89
N ILE A 300 -2.56 -17.85 26.59
CA ILE A 300 -2.79 -16.67 25.75
C ILE A 300 -4.22 -16.73 25.22
N TYR A 301 -4.96 -15.61 25.33
CA TYR A 301 -6.34 -15.53 24.87
C TYR A 301 -6.40 -15.13 23.40
N THR A 302 -6.95 -16.02 22.58
CA THR A 302 -7.25 -15.73 21.18
C THR A 302 -8.73 -15.42 21.00
N SER A 303 -9.10 -14.88 19.84
CA SER A 303 -10.49 -14.66 19.52
C SER A 303 -11.26 -15.97 19.39
N GLY A 304 -12.52 -16.00 19.83
CA GLY A 304 -13.33 -17.22 19.84
C GLY A 304 -14.50 -17.21 18.87
N SER A 305 -14.66 -18.28 18.10
CA SER A 305 -15.79 -18.50 17.19
C SER A 305 -17.17 -18.44 17.87
N THR A 306 -17.24 -18.74 19.17
CA THR A 306 -18.45 -18.64 20.00
C THR A 306 -18.73 -17.23 20.52
N GLY A 307 -17.92 -16.26 20.12
CA GLY A 307 -18.10 -14.86 20.50
C GLY A 307 -17.37 -14.43 21.79
N ARG A 308 -16.61 -15.32 22.43
CA ARG A 308 -15.88 -15.06 23.67
C ARG A 308 -14.42 -15.45 23.50
N PRO A 309 -13.45 -14.67 24.03
CA PRO A 309 -12.04 -15.04 23.98
C PRO A 309 -11.80 -16.44 24.57
N LYS A 310 -10.90 -17.20 23.97
CA LYS A 310 -10.55 -18.56 24.38
C LYS A 310 -9.08 -18.62 24.81
N GLY A 311 -8.84 -19.02 26.06
CA GLY A 311 -7.48 -19.17 26.58
C GLY A 311 -6.81 -20.42 26.01
N VAL A 312 -5.79 -20.28 25.17
CA VAL A 312 -4.99 -21.39 24.65
C VAL A 312 -3.92 -21.75 25.67
N VAL A 313 -4.00 -22.97 26.21
CA VAL A 313 -3.04 -23.43 27.23
C VAL A 313 -1.87 -24.13 26.55
N VAL A 314 -0.72 -23.48 26.53
CA VAL A 314 0.51 -24.04 25.96
C VAL A 314 1.36 -24.65 27.06
N SER A 315 1.85 -25.87 26.82
CA SER A 315 2.71 -26.60 27.74
C SER A 315 4.17 -26.21 27.57
N HIS A 316 4.98 -26.49 28.59
CA HIS A 316 6.43 -26.38 28.47
C HIS A 316 7.02 -27.27 27.36
N GLU A 317 6.37 -28.38 27.01
CA GLU A 317 6.76 -29.27 25.90
C GLU A 317 6.69 -28.56 24.55
N GLY A 318 5.60 -27.85 24.27
CA GLY A 318 5.45 -27.07 23.04
C GLY A 318 6.53 -26.01 22.93
N VAL A 319 6.77 -25.28 24.03
CA VAL A 319 7.80 -24.23 24.05
C VAL A 319 9.20 -24.84 23.94
N ALA A 320 9.49 -25.94 24.62
CA ALA A 320 10.77 -26.64 24.51
C ALA A 320 11.01 -27.17 23.09
N ASN A 321 9.95 -27.62 22.40
CA ASN A 321 10.07 -28.02 21.00
C ASN A 321 10.47 -26.85 20.09
N LEU A 322 9.83 -25.69 20.27
CA LEU A 322 10.17 -24.46 19.56
C LEU A 322 11.61 -24.02 19.87
N MET A 323 12.02 -24.03 21.14
CA MET A 323 13.40 -23.70 21.54
C MET A 323 14.42 -24.69 20.97
N GLY A 324 14.05 -25.97 20.86
CA GLY A 324 14.88 -26.97 20.17
C GLY A 324 15.08 -26.62 18.69
N TRP A 325 14.05 -26.10 18.02
CA TRP A 325 14.16 -25.65 16.64
C TRP A 325 15.01 -24.38 16.51
N VAL A 326 14.93 -23.45 17.47
CA VAL A 326 15.83 -22.29 17.53
C VAL A 326 17.29 -22.76 17.61
N ARG A 327 17.60 -23.71 18.49
CA ARG A 327 18.95 -24.25 18.70
C ARG A 327 19.50 -25.02 17.50
N GLU A 328 18.69 -25.87 16.89
CA GLU A 328 19.12 -26.83 15.86
C GLU A 328 18.91 -26.29 14.43
N GLY A 329 17.86 -25.48 14.21
CA GLY A 329 17.37 -25.08 12.89
C GLY A 329 17.62 -23.62 12.51
N VAL A 330 17.51 -22.67 13.45
CA VAL A 330 17.77 -21.25 13.18
C VAL A 330 19.25 -20.92 13.34
N GLY A 331 19.86 -21.38 14.43
CA GLY A 331 21.28 -21.20 14.72
C GLY A 331 21.56 -20.05 15.69
N VAL A 332 22.70 -20.16 16.40
CA VAL A 332 23.09 -19.23 17.48
C VAL A 332 23.42 -17.84 16.95
N GLU A 333 24.02 -17.74 15.77
CA GLU A 333 24.43 -16.45 15.19
C GLU A 333 23.23 -15.54 14.92
N LEU A 334 22.17 -16.06 14.27
CA LEU A 334 20.94 -15.29 14.02
C LEU A 334 20.20 -14.90 15.30
N MET A 335 20.47 -15.59 16.40
CA MET A 335 19.86 -15.34 17.71
C MET A 335 20.69 -14.41 18.60
N ARG A 336 21.85 -13.93 18.13
CA ARG A 336 22.76 -13.10 18.93
C ARG A 336 22.10 -11.80 19.41
N ARG A 337 21.27 -11.19 18.56
CA ARG A 337 20.53 -9.97 18.84
C ARG A 337 19.15 -10.02 18.19
N VAL A 338 18.11 -10.27 18.99
CA VAL A 338 16.74 -10.39 18.48
C VAL A 338 15.90 -9.22 18.94
N VAL A 339 15.21 -8.56 18.01
CA VAL A 339 14.25 -7.50 18.33
C VAL A 339 12.97 -8.13 18.88
N ALA A 340 12.61 -7.76 20.10
CA ALA A 340 11.33 -8.09 20.71
C ALA A 340 10.40 -6.87 20.59
N SER A 341 9.45 -6.97 19.67
CA SER A 341 8.51 -5.90 19.31
C SER A 341 7.04 -6.33 19.46
N THR A 342 6.77 -7.63 19.49
CA THR A 342 5.41 -8.15 19.51
C THR A 342 4.79 -8.03 20.91
N SER A 343 3.51 -7.64 21.03
CA SER A 343 2.78 -7.61 22.31
C SER A 343 2.75 -9.00 22.96
N LEU A 344 2.84 -9.04 24.30
CA LEU A 344 2.82 -10.29 25.08
C LEU A 344 1.49 -11.06 24.96
N SER A 345 0.42 -10.37 24.56
CA SER A 345 -0.87 -11.01 24.27
C SER A 345 -0.85 -11.87 23.00
N PHE A 346 0.27 -11.87 22.25
CA PHE A 346 0.50 -12.75 21.09
C PHE A 346 1.69 -13.65 21.31
N ASP A 347 1.59 -14.88 20.84
CA ASP A 347 2.55 -15.95 21.12
C ASP A 347 3.86 -15.84 20.33
N VAL A 348 3.92 -15.02 19.28
CA VAL A 348 5.18 -14.66 18.61
C VAL A 348 6.20 -14.05 19.58
N SER A 349 5.73 -13.33 20.61
CA SER A 349 6.61 -12.79 21.66
C SER A 349 7.40 -13.89 22.41
N VAL A 350 6.89 -15.13 22.46
CA VAL A 350 7.58 -16.28 23.08
C VAL A 350 8.87 -16.62 22.33
N PHE A 351 8.83 -16.53 20.99
CA PHE A 351 10.00 -16.73 20.14
C PHE A 351 11.00 -15.58 20.31
N GLU A 352 10.53 -14.33 20.23
CA GLU A 352 11.36 -13.12 20.36
C GLU A 352 12.09 -13.04 21.70
N LEU A 353 11.42 -13.43 22.78
CA LEU A 353 11.94 -13.31 24.14
C LEU A 353 12.80 -14.51 24.55
N PHE A 354 12.31 -15.74 24.36
CA PHE A 354 13.02 -16.92 24.88
C PHE A 354 14.01 -17.52 23.88
N GLY A 355 13.79 -17.33 22.57
CA GLY A 355 14.68 -17.80 21.51
C GLY A 355 16.15 -17.41 21.72
N PRO A 356 16.49 -16.11 21.84
CA PRO A 356 17.86 -15.67 22.11
C PRO A 356 18.37 -16.14 23.49
N LEU A 357 17.51 -16.16 24.51
CA LEU A 357 17.91 -16.45 25.89
C LEU A 357 18.37 -17.90 26.11
N VAL A 358 17.89 -18.85 25.31
CA VAL A 358 18.29 -20.27 25.44
C VAL A 358 19.60 -20.61 24.71
N VAL A 359 20.12 -19.68 23.89
CA VAL A 359 21.37 -19.85 23.12
C VAL A 359 22.49 -18.90 23.51
N GLY A 360 22.27 -18.02 24.49
CA GLY A 360 23.28 -17.04 24.93
C GLY A 360 23.26 -15.72 24.14
N GLY A 361 22.20 -15.47 23.38
CA GLY A 361 21.97 -14.21 22.68
C GLY A 361 21.33 -13.13 23.56
N SER A 362 20.91 -12.03 22.95
CA SER A 362 20.32 -10.87 23.62
C SER A 362 18.95 -10.49 23.06
N VAL A 363 18.03 -10.14 23.95
CA VAL A 363 16.68 -9.61 23.66
C VAL A 363 16.74 -8.09 23.63
N TRP A 364 16.32 -7.48 22.53
CA TRP A 364 16.26 -6.03 22.37
C TRP A 364 14.81 -5.58 22.38
N VAL A 365 14.35 -5.09 23.53
CA VAL A 365 12.96 -4.69 23.73
C VAL A 365 12.76 -3.31 23.13
N VAL A 366 11.87 -3.23 22.15
CA VAL A 366 11.39 -1.99 21.53
C VAL A 366 9.89 -1.86 21.78
N ASP A 367 9.31 -0.67 21.63
CA ASP A 367 7.90 -0.41 21.90
C ASP A 367 6.99 -1.20 20.93
N ASP A 368 7.28 -1.08 19.64
CA ASP A 368 6.70 -1.88 18.57
C ASP A 368 7.65 -1.93 17.36
N LEU A 369 7.27 -2.68 16.32
CA LEU A 369 8.13 -2.87 15.15
C LEU A 369 8.31 -1.56 14.35
N LEU A 370 7.30 -0.70 14.30
CA LEU A 370 7.36 0.57 13.56
C LEU A 370 8.28 1.59 14.23
N SER A 371 8.54 1.47 15.53
CA SER A 371 9.54 2.31 16.21
C SER A 371 10.97 2.17 15.63
N LEU A 372 11.23 1.09 14.88
CA LEU A 372 12.48 0.94 14.11
C LEU A 372 12.57 1.91 12.91
N ALA A 373 11.45 2.46 12.46
CA ALA A 373 11.38 3.44 11.38
C ALA A 373 11.78 4.87 11.83
N GLU A 374 12.00 5.10 13.12
CA GLU A 374 12.26 6.44 13.67
C GLU A 374 13.75 6.70 13.94
N ARG A 375 14.56 5.64 14.02
CA ARG A 375 15.99 5.70 14.37
C ARG A 375 16.75 4.49 13.82
N GLY A 376 18.03 4.66 13.54
CA GLY A 376 18.87 3.56 13.04
C GLY A 376 18.93 2.38 14.02
N TRP A 377 18.96 1.16 13.49
CA TRP A 377 18.92 -0.07 14.28
C TRP A 377 19.84 -1.15 13.71
N SER A 378 20.27 -2.09 14.54
CA SER A 378 21.11 -3.22 14.11
C SER A 378 20.71 -4.44 14.93
N ALA A 379 20.28 -5.49 14.26
CA ALA A 379 19.82 -6.74 14.83
C ALA A 379 20.47 -7.94 14.11
N SER A 380 20.46 -9.12 14.73
CA SER A 380 20.73 -10.37 14.00
C SER A 380 19.44 -10.96 13.44
N LEU A 381 18.32 -10.79 14.15
CA LEU A 381 17.02 -11.20 13.64
C LEU A 381 15.93 -10.21 14.03
N VAL A 382 15.10 -9.87 13.04
CA VAL A 382 13.84 -9.17 13.23
C VAL A 382 12.70 -10.10 12.86
N SER A 383 11.67 -10.15 13.69
CA SER A 383 10.41 -10.83 13.37
C SER A 383 9.22 -9.89 13.39
N GLY A 384 8.18 -10.24 12.64
CA GLY A 384 6.95 -9.48 12.60
C GLY A 384 6.01 -9.90 11.49
N VAL A 385 5.11 -8.99 11.11
CA VAL A 385 4.20 -9.17 9.96
C VAL A 385 4.73 -8.42 8.73
N PRO A 386 4.53 -8.94 7.50
CA PRO A 386 4.95 -8.28 6.26
C PRO A 386 4.58 -6.80 6.19
N SER A 387 3.32 -6.44 6.45
CA SER A 387 2.86 -5.05 6.35
C SER A 387 3.61 -4.07 7.27
N ALA A 388 3.96 -4.51 8.49
CA ALA A 388 4.64 -3.66 9.46
C ALA A 388 6.13 -3.55 9.13
N PHE A 389 6.76 -4.65 8.74
CA PHE A 389 8.17 -4.64 8.36
C PHE A 389 8.43 -3.89 7.04
N SER A 390 7.52 -3.99 6.07
CA SER A 390 7.60 -3.20 4.83
C SER A 390 7.61 -1.70 5.12
N ARG A 391 6.86 -1.22 6.12
CA ARG A 391 6.90 0.20 6.54
C ARG A 391 8.22 0.60 7.17
N VAL A 392 8.83 -0.29 7.97
CA VAL A 392 10.17 -0.06 8.55
C VAL A 392 11.20 0.07 7.43
N VAL A 393 11.11 -0.79 6.42
CA VAL A 393 11.96 -0.77 5.24
C VAL A 393 11.71 0.48 4.38
N GLU A 394 10.45 0.88 4.16
CA GLU A 394 10.04 2.05 3.36
C GLU A 394 10.43 3.38 4.00
N ALA A 395 10.57 3.44 5.32
CA ALA A 395 10.99 4.66 6.01
C ALA A 395 12.43 5.07 5.72
N GLY A 396 13.25 4.17 5.14
CA GLY A 396 14.62 4.48 4.71
C GLY A 396 15.59 4.77 5.86
N VAL A 397 15.19 4.52 7.11
CA VAL A 397 16.05 4.69 8.28
C VAL A 397 16.99 3.49 8.37
N GLY A 398 18.29 3.73 8.20
CA GLY A 398 19.33 2.71 8.10
C GLY A 398 19.22 1.62 9.18
N GLY A 399 19.04 0.38 8.74
CA GLY A 399 18.85 -0.79 9.58
C GLY A 399 19.69 -1.96 9.09
N GLU A 400 20.31 -2.72 9.99
CA GLU A 400 21.03 -3.95 9.64
C GLU A 400 20.36 -5.16 10.30
N ALA A 401 20.16 -6.24 9.54
CA ALA A 401 19.65 -7.52 10.03
C ALA A 401 20.32 -8.69 9.31
N ASP A 402 20.74 -9.74 10.04
CA ASP A 402 21.20 -10.98 9.42
C ASP A 402 20.03 -11.86 8.94
N ALA A 403 18.83 -11.68 9.50
CA ALA A 403 17.61 -12.40 9.12
C ALA A 403 16.32 -11.64 9.42
N VAL A 404 15.29 -11.89 8.60
CA VAL A 404 13.93 -11.37 8.77
C VAL A 404 12.92 -12.52 8.71
N PHE A 405 12.23 -12.78 9.82
CA PHE A 405 11.25 -13.87 9.95
C PHE A 405 9.84 -13.29 10.00
N LEU A 406 9.08 -13.48 8.93
CA LEU A 406 7.74 -12.89 8.80
C LEU A 406 6.66 -13.95 8.93
N ALA A 407 5.59 -13.59 9.63
CA ALA A 407 4.47 -14.45 9.94
C ALA A 407 3.15 -13.69 9.85
N GLY A 408 2.03 -14.39 10.01
CA GLY A 408 0.73 -13.75 10.20
C GLY A 408 0.03 -13.30 8.91
N GLU A 409 0.73 -12.85 7.88
CA GLU A 409 0.17 -12.46 6.58
C GLU A 409 0.84 -13.19 5.39
N ALA A 410 0.30 -13.03 4.19
CA ALA A 410 0.94 -13.55 3.00
C ALA A 410 2.20 -12.74 2.70
N LEU A 411 3.36 -13.40 2.67
CA LEU A 411 4.62 -12.78 2.27
C LEU A 411 4.70 -12.78 0.73
N THR A 412 4.44 -11.63 0.12
CA THR A 412 4.37 -11.54 -1.35
C THR A 412 5.75 -11.41 -1.99
N ALA A 413 5.86 -11.67 -3.29
CA ALA A 413 7.09 -11.43 -4.04
C ALA A 413 7.54 -9.95 -3.96
N ARG A 414 6.58 -9.01 -3.85
CA ARG A 414 6.85 -7.59 -3.63
C ARG A 414 7.51 -7.36 -2.27
N ASP A 415 6.99 -7.96 -1.20
CA ASP A 415 7.54 -7.81 0.15
C ASP A 415 8.97 -8.37 0.22
N VAL A 416 9.19 -9.57 -0.34
CA VAL A 416 10.53 -10.17 -0.40
C VAL A 416 11.48 -9.30 -1.20
N LYS A 417 11.04 -8.70 -2.33
CA LYS A 417 11.88 -7.77 -3.11
C LYS A 417 12.16 -6.47 -2.37
N ALA A 418 11.24 -5.96 -1.56
CA ALA A 418 11.46 -4.76 -0.75
C ALA A 418 12.49 -5.01 0.36
N ILE A 419 12.32 -6.10 1.13
CA ILE A 419 13.29 -6.55 2.14
C ILE A 419 14.64 -6.86 1.48
N ARG A 420 14.54 -7.52 0.32
CA ARG A 420 15.47 -7.57 -0.82
C ARG A 420 16.45 -6.40 -0.91
N GLY A 421 15.88 -5.25 -1.24
CA GLY A 421 16.59 -4.00 -1.46
C GLY A 421 17.20 -3.42 -0.19
N ALA A 422 16.46 -3.43 0.92
CA ALA A 422 16.91 -2.75 2.13
C ALA A 422 17.94 -3.52 2.97
N LEU A 423 17.96 -4.86 2.88
CA LEU A 423 18.79 -5.69 3.76
C LEU A 423 19.65 -6.75 3.02
N PRO A 424 20.33 -6.47 1.90
CA PRO A 424 20.80 -7.40 0.85
C PRO A 424 21.26 -8.82 1.22
N ASP A 425 21.89 -9.00 2.38
CA ASP A 425 22.43 -10.29 2.85
C ASP A 425 21.53 -11.02 3.86
N ALA A 426 20.47 -10.39 4.36
CA ALA A 426 19.56 -10.97 5.35
C ALA A 426 18.83 -12.23 4.85
N ALA A 427 18.83 -13.30 5.63
CA ALA A 427 18.01 -14.47 5.34
C ALA A 427 16.52 -14.15 5.55
N ILE A 428 15.68 -14.33 4.52
CA ILE A 428 14.24 -14.10 4.63
C ILE A 428 13.53 -15.43 4.88
N ALA A 429 12.64 -15.47 5.85
CA ALA A 429 11.84 -16.66 6.16
C ALA A 429 10.36 -16.32 6.30
N ASN A 430 9.52 -17.20 5.75
CA ASN A 430 8.09 -17.21 6.01
C ASN A 430 7.80 -18.31 7.05
N VAL A 431 7.29 -17.92 8.21
CA VAL A 431 6.99 -18.84 9.31
C VAL A 431 5.49 -18.84 9.58
N TYR A 432 4.95 -20.00 9.91
CA TYR A 432 3.51 -20.19 10.03
C TYR A 432 3.18 -21.10 11.21
N GLY A 433 2.19 -20.69 12.00
CA GLY A 433 1.55 -21.53 13.00
C GLY A 433 0.40 -20.77 13.68
N PRO A 434 -0.72 -21.44 13.98
CA PRO A 434 -1.70 -20.91 14.93
C PRO A 434 -1.21 -21.06 16.38
N THR A 435 -1.77 -20.27 17.30
CA THR A 435 -1.45 -20.33 18.74
C THR A 435 -1.64 -21.72 19.35
N GLU A 436 -2.61 -22.48 18.85
CA GLU A 436 -2.87 -23.87 19.24
C GLU A 436 -1.74 -24.85 18.88
N THR A 437 -0.74 -24.42 18.11
CA THR A 437 0.44 -25.19 17.72
C THR A 437 1.76 -24.61 18.25
N THR A 438 1.67 -23.70 19.23
CA THR A 438 2.81 -23.05 19.89
C THR A 438 3.66 -22.23 18.91
N VAL A 439 3.19 -21.03 18.58
CA VAL A 439 3.87 -20.04 17.73
C VAL A 439 4.00 -20.45 16.27
N TYR A 440 4.87 -21.41 15.97
CA TYR A 440 5.18 -21.84 14.62
C TYR A 440 5.06 -23.36 14.51
N ALA A 441 4.53 -23.84 13.39
CA ALA A 441 4.39 -25.25 13.03
C ALA A 441 5.14 -25.60 11.74
N THR A 442 5.22 -24.64 10.81
CA THR A 442 5.95 -24.78 9.55
C THR A 442 6.82 -23.56 9.27
N PHE A 443 7.84 -23.76 8.45
CA PHE A 443 8.81 -22.73 8.12
C PHE A 443 9.32 -22.93 6.69
N TRP A 444 9.47 -21.83 5.98
CA TRP A 444 10.14 -21.73 4.70
C TRP A 444 11.24 -20.68 4.78
N ARG A 445 12.38 -20.95 4.15
CA ARG A 445 13.48 -19.98 4.00
C ARG A 445 13.72 -19.73 2.52
N ASP A 446 14.07 -18.49 2.22
CA ASP A 446 14.42 -18.07 0.86
C ASP A 446 15.54 -18.93 0.25
N GLY A 447 15.41 -19.23 -1.04
CA GLY A 447 16.22 -20.21 -1.78
C GLY A 447 15.43 -21.28 -2.55
N GLY A 448 14.10 -21.29 -2.44
CA GLY A 448 13.19 -22.12 -3.26
C GLY A 448 12.34 -21.27 -4.21
N GLY A 449 11.82 -21.86 -5.28
CA GLY A 449 10.96 -21.16 -6.24
C GLY A 449 9.71 -20.57 -5.57
N MET A 450 9.61 -19.24 -5.54
CA MET A 450 8.40 -18.54 -5.14
C MET A 450 7.51 -18.25 -6.35
N GLY A 451 6.20 -18.44 -6.18
CA GLY A 451 5.20 -17.91 -7.11
C GLY A 451 4.86 -16.47 -6.73
N ASN A 452 3.58 -16.12 -6.71
CA ASN A 452 3.12 -14.78 -6.29
C ASN A 452 3.34 -14.49 -4.79
N ALA A 453 3.36 -15.54 -3.95
CA ALA A 453 3.64 -15.47 -2.52
C ALA A 453 4.52 -16.64 -2.06
N ALA A 454 5.25 -16.42 -0.97
CA ALA A 454 6.08 -17.41 -0.33
C ALA A 454 5.22 -18.55 0.25
N PRO A 455 5.63 -19.82 0.07
CA PRO A 455 4.96 -20.94 0.73
C PRO A 455 5.14 -20.85 2.26
N ILE A 456 4.28 -21.54 3.02
CA ILE A 456 4.42 -21.69 4.47
C ILE A 456 5.42 -22.80 4.85
N GLY A 457 5.92 -23.52 3.85
CA GLY A 457 7.11 -24.37 3.95
C GLY A 457 6.86 -25.77 4.50
N GLN A 458 7.82 -26.25 5.28
CA GLN A 458 7.87 -27.62 5.80
C GLN A 458 7.70 -27.64 7.32
N PRO A 459 7.20 -28.76 7.89
CA PRO A 459 7.01 -28.90 9.33
C PRO A 459 8.31 -28.74 10.13
N LEU A 460 8.21 -28.09 11.28
CA LEU A 460 9.29 -28.00 12.27
C LEU A 460 9.63 -29.36 12.87
N ARG A 461 10.74 -29.44 13.62
CA ARG A 461 11.12 -30.64 14.37
C ARG A 461 9.97 -31.15 15.26
N ASN A 462 9.87 -32.47 15.39
CA ASN A 462 8.80 -33.17 16.13
C ASN A 462 7.37 -32.71 15.80
N THR A 463 7.17 -32.11 14.63
CA THR A 463 5.88 -31.65 14.12
C THR A 463 5.53 -32.48 12.90
N ARG A 464 4.25 -32.83 12.78
CA ARG A 464 3.69 -33.44 11.58
C ARG A 464 2.55 -32.60 11.07
N VAL A 465 2.42 -32.55 9.75
CA VAL A 465 1.36 -31.83 9.06
C VAL A 465 0.70 -32.73 8.04
N PHE A 466 -0.60 -32.59 7.89
CA PHE A 466 -1.41 -33.36 6.96
C PHE A 466 -2.33 -32.43 6.19
N VAL A 467 -2.46 -32.64 4.89
CA VAL A 467 -3.43 -31.94 4.03
C VAL A 467 -4.52 -32.93 3.68
N LEU A 468 -5.70 -32.73 4.27
CA LEU A 468 -6.77 -33.73 4.31
C LEU A 468 -8.06 -33.21 3.68
N ASP A 469 -8.86 -34.13 3.14
CA ASP A 469 -10.23 -33.88 2.74
C ASP A 469 -11.22 -33.98 3.92
N GLY A 470 -12.52 -33.79 3.63
CA GLY A 470 -13.59 -33.89 4.62
C GLY A 470 -13.80 -35.28 5.24
N PHE A 471 -13.12 -36.32 4.73
CA PHE A 471 -13.13 -37.67 5.27
C PHE A 471 -11.83 -38.02 6.01
N LEU A 472 -10.99 -37.02 6.30
CA LEU A 472 -9.66 -37.19 6.90
C LEU A 472 -8.74 -38.07 6.05
N SER A 473 -8.89 -38.05 4.73
CA SER A 473 -8.00 -38.73 3.79
C SER A 473 -6.99 -37.75 3.18
N PRO A 474 -5.70 -38.11 3.02
CA PRO A 474 -4.72 -37.22 2.39
C PRO A 474 -5.08 -36.95 0.92
N VAL A 475 -4.94 -35.69 0.50
CA VAL A 475 -5.20 -35.26 -0.88
C VAL A 475 -3.92 -35.28 -1.73
N PRO A 476 -4.02 -35.49 -3.07
CA PRO A 476 -2.87 -35.48 -3.97
C PRO A 476 -2.09 -34.15 -3.98
N VAL A 477 -0.86 -34.18 -4.49
CA VAL A 477 -0.06 -32.96 -4.76
C VAL A 477 -0.85 -32.02 -5.68
N GLY A 478 -0.85 -30.72 -5.37
CA GLY A 478 -1.58 -29.68 -6.10
C GLY A 478 -3.06 -29.55 -5.73
N VAL A 479 -3.65 -30.54 -5.05
CA VAL A 479 -5.06 -30.50 -4.61
C VAL A 479 -5.18 -29.77 -3.29
N VAL A 480 -6.17 -28.88 -3.20
CA VAL A 480 -6.46 -28.11 -1.98
C VAL A 480 -7.15 -29.01 -0.97
N GLY A 481 -6.65 -29.01 0.26
CA GLY A 481 -7.27 -29.65 1.42
C GLY A 481 -7.09 -28.81 2.68
N GLU A 482 -7.68 -29.26 3.78
CA GLU A 482 -7.56 -28.60 5.07
C GLU A 482 -6.28 -29.05 5.80
N LEU A 483 -5.57 -28.10 6.42
CA LEU A 483 -4.34 -28.36 7.17
C LEU A 483 -4.65 -28.89 8.58
N TYR A 484 -3.98 -29.98 8.94
CA TYR A 484 -3.97 -30.55 10.28
C TYR A 484 -2.54 -30.63 10.79
N VAL A 485 -2.31 -30.24 12.05
CA VAL A 485 -0.99 -30.24 12.69
C VAL A 485 -0.98 -31.23 13.85
N ALA A 486 0.09 -32.00 14.03
CA ALA A 486 0.27 -32.94 15.12
C ALA A 486 1.70 -32.88 15.68
N GLY A 487 1.90 -33.43 16.88
CA GLY A 487 3.22 -33.53 17.50
C GLY A 487 3.42 -32.60 18.69
N ALA A 488 4.69 -32.36 19.04
CA ALA A 488 5.07 -31.74 20.32
C ALA A 488 4.64 -30.27 20.45
N GLY A 489 4.44 -29.56 19.33
CA GLY A 489 3.96 -28.17 19.32
C GLY A 489 2.49 -28.01 19.71
N LEU A 490 1.70 -29.09 19.79
CA LEU A 490 0.29 -28.98 20.13
C LEU A 490 0.07 -28.41 21.53
N ALA A 491 -0.72 -27.34 21.62
CA ALA A 491 -1.26 -26.87 22.87
C ALA A 491 -2.08 -27.97 23.55
N ARG A 492 -2.26 -27.84 24.87
CA ARG A 492 -3.09 -28.78 25.62
C ARG A 492 -4.54 -28.76 25.13
N GLY A 493 -5.02 -27.55 24.83
CA GLY A 493 -6.38 -27.23 24.42
C GLY A 493 -6.79 -25.84 24.88
N TYR A 494 -8.09 -25.59 24.91
CA TYR A 494 -8.68 -24.36 25.40
C TYR A 494 -9.03 -24.46 26.89
N PHE A 495 -8.60 -23.49 27.69
CA PHE A 495 -8.79 -23.45 29.13
C PHE A 495 -10.28 -23.50 29.48
N GLY A 496 -10.70 -24.46 30.30
CA GLY A 496 -12.10 -24.62 30.71
C GLY A 496 -13.09 -24.92 29.57
N ARG A 497 -12.64 -25.34 28.37
CA ARG A 497 -13.51 -25.55 27.18
C ARG A 497 -13.25 -26.92 26.53
N ALA A 498 -13.58 -28.00 27.23
CA ALA A 498 -13.34 -29.37 26.76
C ALA A 498 -14.08 -29.71 25.45
N GLY A 499 -15.32 -29.24 25.26
CA GLY A 499 -16.09 -29.47 24.03
C GLY A 499 -15.41 -28.87 22.79
N LEU A 500 -15.08 -27.57 22.85
CA LEU A 500 -14.35 -26.88 21.78
C LEU A 500 -12.95 -27.49 21.54
N THR A 501 -12.30 -27.93 22.62
CA THR A 501 -11.02 -28.65 22.51
C THR A 501 -11.19 -29.94 21.73
N ALA A 502 -12.21 -30.75 22.00
CA ALA A 502 -12.43 -32.01 21.29
C ALA A 502 -12.84 -31.82 19.81
N GLU A 503 -13.46 -30.69 19.47
CA GLU A 503 -13.82 -30.34 18.10
C GLU A 503 -12.60 -30.01 17.23
N ARG A 504 -11.61 -29.29 17.81
CA ARG A 504 -10.42 -28.84 17.07
C ARG A 504 -9.19 -29.73 17.27
N PHE A 505 -8.97 -30.26 18.47
CA PHE A 505 -7.88 -31.19 18.80
C PHE A 505 -8.37 -32.64 18.71
N VAL A 506 -8.60 -33.09 17.47
CA VAL A 506 -9.16 -34.40 17.15
C VAL A 506 -8.12 -35.53 17.28
N ALA A 507 -8.58 -36.78 17.31
CA ALA A 507 -7.69 -37.93 17.27
C ALA A 507 -6.94 -38.01 15.93
N CYS A 508 -5.65 -38.34 15.96
CA CYS A 508 -4.83 -38.46 14.76
C CYS A 508 -4.86 -39.90 14.21
N PRO A 509 -5.48 -40.17 13.03
CA PRO A 509 -5.53 -41.52 12.47
C PRO A 509 -4.20 -41.96 11.84
N PHE A 510 -3.23 -41.05 11.72
CA PHE A 510 -1.89 -41.29 11.17
C PHE A 510 -0.82 -41.46 12.27
N GLY A 511 -1.24 -41.43 13.53
CA GLY A 511 -0.40 -41.46 14.71
C GLY A 511 -0.41 -42.77 15.48
N GLY A 512 0.41 -42.82 16.53
CA GLY A 512 0.32 -43.84 17.56
C GLY A 512 -0.94 -43.72 18.43
N VAL A 513 -1.12 -44.67 19.35
CA VAL A 513 -2.27 -44.71 20.26
C VAL A 513 -2.32 -43.44 21.11
N GLY A 514 -3.46 -42.73 21.07
CA GLY A 514 -3.70 -41.53 21.88
C GLY A 514 -3.14 -40.23 21.31
N GLU A 515 -2.51 -40.26 20.13
CA GLU A 515 -2.04 -39.04 19.48
C GLU A 515 -3.20 -38.19 18.94
N ARG A 516 -2.99 -36.87 18.98
CA ARG A 516 -3.96 -35.86 18.55
C ARG A 516 -3.41 -35.05 17.38
N MET A 517 -4.31 -34.46 16.60
CA MET A 517 -4.02 -33.45 15.60
C MET A 517 -4.96 -32.27 15.79
N TYR A 518 -4.46 -31.06 15.54
CA TYR A 518 -5.21 -29.82 15.55
C TYR A 518 -5.68 -29.50 14.13
N ARG A 519 -7.00 -29.34 13.98
CA ARG A 519 -7.67 -28.88 12.76
C ARG A 519 -7.57 -27.36 12.66
N THR A 520 -6.76 -26.83 11.74
CA THR A 520 -6.43 -25.39 11.75
C THR A 520 -7.52 -24.50 11.14
N GLY A 521 -8.36 -25.05 10.27
CA GLY A 521 -9.32 -24.30 9.45
C GLY A 521 -8.69 -23.64 8.21
N ASP A 522 -7.41 -23.86 7.97
CA ASP A 522 -6.67 -23.26 6.85
C ASP A 522 -6.63 -24.23 5.66
N LEU A 523 -6.89 -23.69 4.46
CA LEU A 523 -6.83 -24.43 3.20
C LEU A 523 -5.44 -24.27 2.60
N VAL A 524 -4.81 -25.40 2.30
CA VAL A 524 -3.46 -25.48 1.77
C VAL A 524 -3.37 -26.53 0.67
N ARG A 525 -2.27 -26.52 -0.08
CA ARG A 525 -1.91 -27.61 -0.99
C ARG A 525 -0.43 -27.92 -0.92
N TRP A 526 -0.08 -29.17 -1.19
CA TRP A 526 1.31 -29.55 -1.41
C TRP A 526 1.78 -29.08 -2.78
N ARG A 527 2.95 -28.45 -2.83
CA ARG A 527 3.72 -28.24 -4.06
C ARG A 527 4.55 -29.49 -4.38
N ALA A 528 4.99 -29.60 -5.64
CA ALA A 528 5.77 -30.75 -6.11
C ALA A 528 7.16 -30.87 -5.44
N ASP A 529 7.67 -29.78 -4.88
CA ASP A 529 8.92 -29.70 -4.12
C ASP A 529 8.76 -30.09 -2.63
N GLY A 530 7.54 -30.45 -2.20
CA GLY A 530 7.24 -30.80 -0.81
C GLY A 530 7.12 -29.59 0.13
N ASN A 531 6.95 -28.37 -0.39
CA ASN A 531 6.54 -27.22 0.41
C ASN A 531 5.01 -27.08 0.47
N LEU A 532 4.49 -26.60 1.59
CA LEU A 532 3.07 -26.25 1.74
C LEU A 532 2.80 -24.84 1.24
N GLU A 533 1.78 -24.69 0.41
CA GLU A 533 1.27 -23.40 -0.04
C GLU A 533 -0.07 -23.10 0.63
N PHE A 534 -0.18 -21.90 1.21
CA PHE A 534 -1.43 -21.40 1.78
C PHE A 534 -2.34 -20.89 0.66
N VAL A 535 -3.61 -21.32 0.67
CA VAL A 535 -4.62 -20.97 -0.35
C VAL A 535 -5.68 -20.05 0.23
N GLY A 536 -6.10 -20.26 1.47
CA GLY A 536 -7.17 -19.50 2.09
C GLY A 536 -7.68 -20.18 3.35
N ARG A 537 -8.95 -19.92 3.71
CA ARG A 537 -9.58 -20.49 4.90
C ARG A 537 -10.89 -21.17 4.57
N ALA A 538 -11.20 -22.20 5.37
CA ALA A 538 -12.45 -22.94 5.29
C ALA A 538 -13.57 -22.34 6.16
N ASP A 539 -13.21 -21.47 7.11
CA ASP A 539 -14.12 -20.78 8.04
C ASP A 539 -14.09 -19.25 7.86
N ASP A 540 -14.99 -18.56 8.57
CA ASP A 540 -15.20 -17.11 8.47
C ASP A 540 -14.13 -16.25 9.20
N GLN A 541 -13.02 -16.85 9.62
CA GLN A 541 -11.93 -16.11 10.25
C GLN A 541 -11.15 -15.31 9.24
N VAL A 542 -10.80 -14.09 9.63
CA VAL A 542 -10.15 -13.11 8.76
C VAL A 542 -8.83 -12.66 9.35
N LYS A 543 -7.91 -12.26 8.48
CA LYS A 543 -6.67 -11.58 8.86
C LYS A 543 -6.81 -10.10 8.50
N VAL A 544 -6.84 -9.24 9.50
CA VAL A 544 -6.94 -7.78 9.32
C VAL A 544 -5.79 -7.15 10.11
N ARG A 545 -4.94 -6.35 9.43
CA ARG A 545 -3.80 -5.64 10.05
C ARG A 545 -2.86 -6.56 10.86
N GLY A 546 -2.54 -7.74 10.33
CA GLY A 546 -1.73 -8.73 11.04
C GLY A 546 -2.44 -9.52 12.15
N PHE A 547 -3.71 -9.23 12.48
CA PHE A 547 -4.46 -9.90 13.55
C PHE A 547 -5.40 -10.97 13.00
N ARG A 548 -5.40 -12.15 13.62
CA ARG A 548 -6.39 -13.21 13.39
C ARG A 548 -7.66 -12.89 14.19
N ILE A 549 -8.70 -12.47 13.48
CA ILE A 549 -9.95 -12.00 14.08
C ILE A 549 -11.07 -12.99 13.76
N GLU A 550 -11.82 -13.37 14.78
CA GLU A 550 -13.07 -14.12 14.65
C GLU A 550 -14.20 -13.09 14.64
N LEU A 551 -14.84 -12.93 13.49
CA LEU A 551 -15.92 -11.95 13.35
C LEU A 551 -17.09 -12.23 14.30
N GLY A 552 -17.28 -13.48 14.71
CA GLY A 552 -18.25 -13.89 15.73
C GLY A 552 -18.03 -13.23 17.11
N GLU A 553 -16.81 -12.92 17.52
CA GLU A 553 -16.52 -12.17 18.77
C GLU A 553 -16.99 -10.73 18.67
N VAL A 554 -16.80 -10.13 17.50
CA VAL A 554 -17.32 -8.79 17.20
C VAL A 554 -18.84 -8.84 17.13
N GLU A 555 -19.43 -9.82 16.42
CA GLU A 555 -20.88 -10.03 16.34
C GLU A 555 -21.51 -10.21 17.73
N ALA A 556 -20.88 -10.96 18.62
CA ALA A 556 -21.36 -11.16 19.98
C ALA A 556 -21.27 -9.88 20.82
N ALA A 557 -20.18 -9.11 20.69
CA ALA A 557 -20.04 -7.82 21.37
C ALA A 557 -21.10 -6.81 20.90
N VAL A 558 -21.38 -6.78 19.59
CA VAL A 558 -22.41 -5.99 18.93
C VAL A 558 -23.81 -6.44 19.38
N SER A 559 -24.07 -7.75 19.39
CA SER A 559 -25.36 -8.34 19.79
C SER A 559 -25.65 -8.16 21.29
N ALA A 560 -24.62 -7.97 22.11
CA ALA A 560 -24.77 -7.69 23.54
C ALA A 560 -25.11 -6.22 23.83
N PHE A 561 -25.30 -5.37 22.81
CA PHE A 561 -25.78 -4.01 22.96
C PHE A 561 -27.32 -4.00 23.12
N PRO A 562 -27.89 -3.33 24.15
CA PRO A 562 -29.34 -3.23 24.30
C PRO A 562 -30.00 -2.60 23.07
N GLY A 563 -30.99 -3.26 22.49
CA GLY A 563 -31.67 -2.80 21.27
C GLY A 563 -31.21 -3.47 19.97
N VAL A 564 -30.23 -4.38 20.00
CA VAL A 564 -29.86 -5.22 18.84
C VAL A 564 -30.53 -6.59 18.95
N GLU A 565 -31.39 -6.94 17.99
CA GLU A 565 -31.99 -8.29 17.86
C GLU A 565 -31.02 -9.27 17.19
N ARG A 566 -30.33 -8.84 16.12
CA ARG A 566 -29.36 -9.65 15.38
C ARG A 566 -28.20 -8.79 14.90
N ALA A 567 -27.00 -9.37 14.83
CA ALA A 567 -25.84 -8.76 14.20
C ALA A 567 -25.14 -9.72 13.24
N VAL A 568 -24.58 -9.17 12.16
CA VAL A 568 -23.68 -9.84 11.23
C VAL A 568 -22.47 -8.95 11.04
N VAL A 569 -21.25 -9.45 11.20
CA VAL A 569 -20.03 -8.67 10.99
C VAL A 569 -19.25 -9.29 9.84
N VAL A 570 -18.76 -8.45 8.93
CA VAL A 570 -17.97 -8.88 7.75
C VAL A 570 -16.72 -8.02 7.61
N VAL A 571 -15.72 -8.54 6.88
CA VAL A 571 -14.62 -7.71 6.34
C VAL A 571 -14.96 -7.32 4.92
N ARG A 572 -14.87 -6.03 4.62
CA ARG A 572 -15.01 -5.49 3.26
C ARG A 572 -13.67 -4.96 2.76
N GLU A 573 -13.47 -5.04 1.45
CA GLU A 573 -12.34 -4.49 0.70
C GLU A 573 -12.90 -3.75 -0.52
N ASP A 574 -13.39 -2.54 -0.31
CA ASP A 574 -14.01 -1.72 -1.36
C ASP A 574 -12.94 -0.97 -2.20
N ARG A 575 -11.68 -0.95 -1.74
CA ARG A 575 -10.45 -0.51 -2.44
C ARG A 575 -9.37 -1.59 -2.25
N PRO A 576 -8.58 -1.97 -3.28
CA PRO A 576 -7.53 -2.97 -3.13
C PRO A 576 -6.52 -2.61 -2.02
N GLY A 577 -6.34 -3.52 -1.06
CA GLY A 577 -5.45 -3.36 0.09
C GLY A 577 -6.11 -2.74 1.35
N ASP A 578 -7.32 -2.21 1.26
CA ASP A 578 -8.03 -1.57 2.37
C ASP A 578 -9.13 -2.48 2.95
N ARG A 579 -8.72 -3.38 3.86
CA ARG A 579 -9.62 -4.31 4.55
C ARG A 579 -10.14 -3.72 5.86
N ARG A 580 -11.48 -3.57 5.96
CA ARG A 580 -12.16 -2.99 7.13
C ARG A 580 -13.28 -3.86 7.68
N ILE A 581 -13.48 -3.84 9.00
CA ILE A 581 -14.55 -4.58 9.70
C ILE A 581 -15.82 -3.74 9.69
N VAL A 582 -16.96 -4.31 9.31
CA VAL A 582 -18.27 -3.64 9.23
C VAL A 582 -19.32 -4.49 9.95
N ALA A 583 -20.11 -3.89 10.85
CA ALA A 583 -21.20 -4.54 11.57
C ALA A 583 -22.55 -4.20 10.93
N TYR A 584 -23.39 -5.19 10.67
CA TYR A 584 -24.77 -5.02 10.20
C TYR A 584 -25.71 -5.46 11.32
N VAL A 585 -26.62 -4.59 11.74
CA VAL A 585 -27.46 -4.81 12.94
C VAL A 585 -28.93 -4.73 12.60
N VAL A 586 -29.75 -5.60 13.21
CA VAL A 586 -31.21 -5.54 13.16
C VAL A 586 -31.71 -5.09 14.53
N PRO A 587 -32.50 -4.00 14.63
CA PRO A 587 -32.97 -3.46 15.90
C PRO A 587 -34.08 -4.30 16.54
N GLU A 588 -34.09 -4.39 17.87
CA GLU A 588 -35.14 -5.06 18.66
C GLU A 588 -36.42 -4.19 18.72
N ASN A 589 -37.57 -4.76 18.31
CA ASN A 589 -38.89 -4.10 18.36
C ASN A 589 -38.97 -2.72 17.67
N GLY A 590 -38.13 -2.45 16.66
CA GLY A 590 -38.11 -1.16 15.96
C GLY A 590 -37.58 0.00 16.81
N VAL A 591 -36.92 -0.28 17.94
CA VAL A 591 -36.17 0.72 18.71
C VAL A 591 -34.88 1.03 17.95
N GLY A 592 -34.66 2.29 17.58
CA GLY A 592 -33.44 2.69 16.87
C GLY A 592 -32.18 2.32 17.67
N VAL A 593 -31.19 1.75 16.98
CA VAL A 593 -29.85 1.50 17.52
C VAL A 593 -29.01 2.73 17.25
N ASP A 594 -28.46 3.36 18.30
CA ASP A 594 -27.45 4.41 18.15
C ASP A 594 -26.11 3.74 17.81
N GLU A 595 -25.62 3.99 16.59
CA GLU A 595 -24.42 3.36 16.04
C GLU A 595 -23.17 3.71 16.86
N ARG A 596 -23.08 4.94 17.37
CA ARG A 596 -21.95 5.37 18.19
C ARG A 596 -21.98 4.76 19.58
N GLU A 597 -23.12 4.76 20.27
CA GLU A 597 -23.23 4.08 21.56
C GLU A 597 -22.89 2.59 21.42
N LEU A 598 -23.28 1.98 20.30
CA LEU A 598 -22.93 0.60 19.97
C LEU A 598 -21.42 0.43 19.77
N LEU A 599 -20.76 1.26 18.96
CA LEU A 599 -19.31 1.17 18.75
C LEU A 599 -18.52 1.42 20.04
N LEU A 600 -18.93 2.39 20.86
CA LEU A 600 -18.35 2.63 22.19
C LEU A 600 -18.56 1.43 23.13
N ALA A 601 -19.74 0.81 23.11
CA ALA A 601 -20.01 -0.39 23.88
C ALA A 601 -19.21 -1.60 23.40
N VAL A 602 -18.99 -1.73 22.10
CA VAL A 602 -18.14 -2.77 21.50
C VAL A 602 -16.67 -2.53 21.90
N GLY A 603 -16.16 -1.30 21.80
CA GLY A 603 -14.81 -0.93 22.20
C GLY A 603 -14.52 -1.10 23.69
N ARG A 604 -15.53 -1.16 24.56
CA ARG A 604 -15.36 -1.55 25.97
C ARG A 604 -15.11 -3.04 26.18
N ARG A 605 -15.44 -3.89 25.19
CA ARG A 605 -15.44 -5.36 25.27
C ARG A 605 -14.35 -6.03 24.44
N VAL A 606 -14.05 -5.47 23.27
CA VAL A 606 -13.03 -6.00 22.34
C VAL A 606 -11.89 -5.00 22.14
N PRO A 607 -10.67 -5.44 21.80
CA PRO A 607 -9.56 -4.54 21.51
C PRO A 607 -9.85 -3.65 20.30
N ASP A 608 -9.20 -2.48 20.23
CA ASP A 608 -9.39 -1.48 19.17
C ASP A 608 -9.32 -2.05 17.75
N TYR A 609 -8.41 -2.98 17.47
CA TYR A 609 -8.26 -3.58 16.14
C TYR A 609 -9.42 -4.51 15.73
N MET A 610 -10.32 -4.88 16.67
CA MET A 610 -11.53 -5.67 16.42
C MET A 610 -12.80 -4.81 16.33
N VAL A 611 -12.74 -3.52 16.71
CA VAL A 611 -13.91 -2.64 16.68
C VAL A 611 -14.31 -2.38 15.22
N PRO A 612 -15.59 -2.56 14.82
CA PRO A 612 -16.05 -2.24 13.49
C PRO A 612 -15.78 -0.78 13.14
N SER A 613 -15.37 -0.54 11.91
CA SER A 613 -15.19 0.80 11.33
C SER A 613 -16.50 1.44 10.85
N ALA A 614 -17.59 0.66 10.78
CA ALA A 614 -18.92 1.12 10.39
C ALA A 614 -20.01 0.18 10.94
N VAL A 615 -21.20 0.73 11.18
CA VAL A 615 -22.42 0.00 11.55
C VAL A 615 -23.48 0.27 10.48
N VAL A 616 -24.25 -0.75 10.10
CA VAL A 616 -25.33 -0.63 9.09
C VAL A 616 -26.60 -1.24 9.65
N VAL A 617 -27.62 -0.42 9.88
CA VAL A 617 -28.92 -0.89 10.35
C VAL A 617 -29.70 -1.54 9.20
N LEU A 618 -30.11 -2.79 9.39
CA LEU A 618 -30.93 -3.56 8.45
C LEU A 618 -32.34 -3.78 9.02
N GLU A 619 -33.37 -3.69 8.18
CA GLU A 619 -34.72 -4.15 8.55
C GLU A 619 -34.76 -5.67 8.73
N VAL A 620 -34.01 -6.40 7.88
CA VAL A 620 -33.85 -7.85 7.94
C VAL A 620 -32.50 -8.24 7.38
N VAL A 621 -31.88 -9.27 7.96
CA VAL A 621 -30.65 -9.84 7.41
C VAL A 621 -30.97 -10.55 6.07
N PRO A 622 -30.34 -10.17 4.95
CA PRO A 622 -30.58 -10.85 3.67
C PRO A 622 -30.15 -12.31 3.77
N LEU A 623 -31.02 -13.22 3.35
CA LEU A 623 -30.76 -14.65 3.36
C LEU A 623 -30.73 -15.18 1.92
N SER A 624 -29.76 -16.04 1.64
CA SER A 624 -29.69 -16.85 0.43
C SER A 624 -30.89 -17.80 0.34
N VAL A 625 -31.10 -18.39 -0.84
CA VAL A 625 -32.13 -19.44 -1.08
C VAL A 625 -32.04 -20.64 -0.13
N ASN A 626 -30.89 -20.85 0.53
CA ASN A 626 -30.65 -21.90 1.51
C ASN A 626 -30.87 -21.45 2.97
N GLY A 627 -31.38 -20.24 3.20
CA GLY A 627 -31.63 -19.68 4.53
C GLY A 627 -30.38 -19.24 5.31
N LYS A 628 -29.20 -19.23 4.68
CA LYS A 628 -27.96 -18.66 5.24
C LYS A 628 -27.84 -17.18 4.90
N VAL A 629 -27.16 -16.39 5.74
CA VAL A 629 -26.87 -14.97 5.46
C VAL A 629 -26.19 -14.83 4.10
N ASP A 630 -26.78 -14.00 3.24
CA ASP A 630 -26.21 -13.64 1.95
C ASP A 630 -25.30 -12.43 2.12
N ARG A 631 -23.99 -12.71 2.31
CA ARG A 631 -22.97 -11.68 2.53
C ARG A 631 -22.70 -10.82 1.29
N GLY A 632 -22.98 -11.34 0.09
CA GLY A 632 -22.84 -10.58 -1.16
C GLY A 632 -23.98 -9.59 -1.39
N ALA A 633 -25.15 -9.89 -0.82
CA ALA A 633 -26.31 -9.00 -0.83
C ALA A 633 -26.32 -7.97 0.31
N LEU A 634 -25.31 -7.98 1.20
CA LEU A 634 -25.18 -6.97 2.24
C LEU A 634 -24.87 -5.60 1.61
N PRO A 635 -25.66 -4.55 1.92
CA PRO A 635 -25.47 -3.24 1.33
C PRO A 635 -24.08 -2.71 1.65
N VAL A 636 -23.51 -1.91 0.74
CA VAL A 636 -22.31 -1.14 1.05
C VAL A 636 -22.68 -0.21 2.21
N PRO A 637 -21.90 -0.16 3.31
CA PRO A 637 -22.16 0.79 4.38
C PRO A 637 -22.27 2.19 3.78
N GLY A 638 -23.46 2.79 3.89
CA GLY A 638 -23.61 4.21 3.67
C GLY A 638 -22.69 4.95 4.64
N VAL A 639 -22.20 6.11 4.25
CA VAL A 639 -21.57 7.04 5.19
C VAL A 639 -22.69 7.51 6.13
N VAL A 640 -22.96 6.78 7.22
CA VAL A 640 -24.02 7.13 8.17
C VAL A 640 -23.38 7.76 9.40
N SER A 641 -23.65 9.06 9.51
CA SER A 641 -23.54 9.90 10.70
C SER A 641 -24.59 9.42 11.73
N GLY A 642 -24.18 8.55 12.66
CA GLY A 642 -25.05 7.98 13.69
C GLY A 642 -24.68 8.45 15.09
N GLU A 643 -24.80 9.75 15.34
CA GLU A 643 -24.86 10.33 16.68
C GLU A 643 -26.26 10.86 16.96
N VAL A 644 -26.75 10.76 18.21
CA VAL A 644 -27.63 11.80 18.75
C VAL A 644 -26.91 13.12 18.53
N PHE A 645 -27.31 13.83 17.47
CA PHE A 645 -26.74 15.10 17.09
C PHE A 645 -26.86 16.06 18.27
N VAL A 646 -25.80 16.15 19.07
CA VAL A 646 -25.65 17.20 20.05
C VAL A 646 -25.17 18.39 19.25
N ALA A 647 -26.11 19.30 19.01
CA ALA A 647 -25.79 20.53 18.32
C ALA A 647 -24.69 21.26 19.11
N PRO A 648 -23.69 21.81 18.42
CA PRO A 648 -22.63 22.58 19.04
C PRO A 648 -23.17 23.72 19.91
N GLY A 649 -22.60 23.86 21.11
CA GLY A 649 -23.00 24.85 22.10
C GLY A 649 -22.33 26.21 21.93
N GLY A 650 -21.36 26.32 21.01
CA GLY A 650 -20.64 27.56 20.69
C GLY A 650 -19.87 27.50 19.36
N ALA A 651 -19.41 28.66 18.90
CA ALA A 651 -18.87 28.85 17.54
C ALA A 651 -17.63 27.98 17.21
N VAL A 652 -16.80 27.64 18.20
CA VAL A 652 -15.60 26.79 18.01
C VAL A 652 -16.00 25.32 17.83
N GLU A 653 -17.03 24.87 18.54
CA GLU A 653 -17.58 23.52 18.38
C GLU A 653 -18.32 23.40 17.03
N GLU A 654 -19.05 24.43 16.60
CA GLU A 654 -19.67 24.52 15.26
C GLU A 654 -18.63 24.36 14.15
N LEU A 655 -17.49 25.03 14.32
CA LEU A 655 -16.41 24.97 13.36
C LEU A 655 -15.80 23.56 13.28
N TRP A 656 -15.50 22.93 14.42
CA TRP A 656 -14.92 21.59 14.43
C TRP A 656 -15.85 20.53 13.87
N CYS A 657 -17.14 20.60 14.18
CA CYS A 657 -18.15 19.74 13.55
C CYS A 657 -18.16 19.93 12.01
N GLY A 658 -18.10 21.18 11.54
CA GLY A 658 -18.03 21.48 10.10
C GLY A 658 -16.77 20.93 9.42
N LEU A 659 -15.62 21.08 10.06
CA LEU A 659 -14.33 20.60 9.53
C LEU A 659 -14.27 19.07 9.47
N PHE A 660 -14.78 18.39 10.50
CA PHE A 660 -14.90 16.93 10.51
C PHE A 660 -15.80 16.45 9.37
N ALA A 661 -16.97 17.08 9.22
CA ALA A 661 -17.91 16.76 8.14
C ALA A 661 -17.23 16.83 6.76
N GLU A 662 -16.49 17.91 6.55
CA GLU A 662 -15.86 18.19 5.26
C GLU A 662 -14.66 17.28 4.95
N VAL A 663 -13.83 16.93 5.95
CA VAL A 663 -12.63 16.12 5.76
C VAL A 663 -12.99 14.65 5.60
N LEU A 664 -13.97 14.19 6.38
CA LEU A 664 -14.43 12.80 6.38
C LEU A 664 -15.45 12.53 5.26
N GLY A 665 -15.94 13.58 4.61
CA GLY A 665 -16.92 13.49 3.53
C GLY A 665 -18.29 13.03 4.02
N VAL A 666 -18.67 13.44 5.24
CA VAL A 666 -19.94 13.08 5.88
C VAL A 666 -20.87 14.30 5.96
N GLU A 667 -22.20 14.10 5.86
CA GLU A 667 -23.16 15.20 5.68
C GLU A 667 -23.35 16.08 6.94
N ARG A 668 -23.26 15.49 8.14
CA ARG A 668 -23.36 16.16 9.44
C ARG A 668 -22.50 15.46 10.49
N VAL A 669 -21.96 16.23 11.44
CA VAL A 669 -21.14 15.76 12.58
C VAL A 669 -21.62 16.47 13.85
N GLY A 670 -21.90 15.73 14.92
CA GLY A 670 -22.20 16.22 16.26
C GLY A 670 -20.93 16.55 17.05
N VAL A 671 -21.04 17.29 18.15
CA VAL A 671 -19.83 17.71 18.89
C VAL A 671 -19.05 16.59 19.56
N ASP A 672 -19.66 15.42 19.70
CA ASP A 672 -19.03 14.28 20.34
C ASP A 672 -18.53 13.25 19.31
N ASP A 673 -18.72 13.49 18.00
CA ASP A 673 -18.47 12.51 16.95
C ASP A 673 -16.97 12.24 16.79
N GLY A 674 -16.57 10.99 16.97
CA GLY A 674 -15.15 10.63 16.96
C GLY A 674 -14.56 10.67 15.56
N PHE A 675 -13.46 11.41 15.35
CA PHE A 675 -12.83 11.60 14.04
C PHE A 675 -12.51 10.28 13.33
N PHE A 676 -11.89 9.35 14.06
CA PHE A 676 -11.49 8.04 13.56
C PHE A 676 -12.67 7.06 13.47
N ALA A 677 -13.72 7.28 14.25
CA ALA A 677 -14.95 6.49 14.17
C ALA A 677 -15.73 6.79 12.88
N LEU A 678 -15.62 8.03 12.38
CA LEU A 678 -16.20 8.48 11.10
C LEU A 678 -15.29 8.20 9.88
N GLY A 679 -14.27 7.35 10.03
CA GLY A 679 -13.39 6.95 8.93
C GLY A 679 -12.14 7.81 8.75
N GLY A 680 -11.82 8.66 9.72
CA GLY A 680 -10.57 9.41 9.75
C GLY A 680 -9.36 8.49 9.92
N ASP A 681 -8.28 8.77 9.21
CA ASP A 681 -6.97 8.13 9.38
C ASP A 681 -5.89 9.18 9.60
N SER A 682 -4.62 8.76 9.67
CA SER A 682 -3.47 9.66 9.87
C SER A 682 -3.27 10.66 8.72
N ILE A 683 -3.71 10.36 7.49
CA ILE A 683 -3.66 11.27 6.34
C ILE A 683 -4.80 12.28 6.44
N LEU A 684 -6.01 11.83 6.76
CA LEU A 684 -7.16 12.70 7.02
C LEU A 684 -6.94 13.57 8.25
N SER A 685 -6.17 13.11 9.25
CA SER A 685 -5.77 13.91 10.41
C SER A 685 -4.89 15.09 10.01
N ILE A 686 -3.98 14.89 9.05
CA ILE A 686 -3.16 15.97 8.48
C ILE A 686 -4.04 16.96 7.69
N GLN A 687 -5.01 16.46 6.91
CA GLN A 687 -5.97 17.29 6.20
C GLN A 687 -6.88 18.08 7.14
N LEU A 688 -7.32 17.46 8.24
CA LEU A 688 -8.11 18.08 9.29
C LEU A 688 -7.34 19.21 9.97
N VAL A 689 -6.05 18.99 10.29
CA VAL A 689 -5.17 20.04 10.82
C VAL A 689 -5.00 21.18 9.81
N GLY A 690 -4.82 20.86 8.53
CA GLY A 690 -4.73 21.85 7.46
C GLY A 690 -5.99 22.71 7.33
N ARG A 691 -7.18 22.10 7.35
CA ARG A 691 -8.45 22.83 7.25
C ARG A 691 -8.84 23.55 8.53
N ALA A 692 -8.54 22.99 9.70
CA ALA A 692 -8.72 23.69 10.97
C ALA A 692 -7.90 24.97 11.05
N ARG A 693 -6.66 24.90 10.54
CA ARG A 693 -5.79 26.07 10.40
C ARG A 693 -6.38 27.08 9.41
N ALA A 694 -6.93 26.64 8.28
CA ALA A 694 -7.62 27.50 7.32
C ALA A 694 -8.88 28.18 7.90
N ALA A 695 -9.50 27.58 8.92
CA ALA A 695 -10.62 28.13 9.65
C ALA A 695 -10.24 28.96 10.90
N GLY A 696 -8.95 29.28 11.07
CA GLY A 696 -8.46 30.17 12.13
C GLY A 696 -8.21 29.49 13.48
N VAL A 697 -8.10 28.16 13.53
CA VAL A 697 -7.92 27.38 14.76
C VAL A 697 -6.68 26.50 14.67
N VAL A 698 -5.76 26.64 15.64
CA VAL A 698 -4.46 25.94 15.61
C VAL A 698 -4.49 24.70 16.49
N VAL A 699 -4.21 23.55 15.89
CA VAL A 699 -4.07 22.26 16.56
C VAL A 699 -2.98 21.42 15.87
N SER A 700 -2.29 20.57 16.62
CA SER A 700 -1.31 19.63 16.08
C SER A 700 -1.95 18.28 15.74
N VAL A 701 -1.33 17.51 14.84
CA VAL A 701 -1.77 16.14 14.52
C VAL A 701 -1.84 15.28 15.78
N ARG A 702 -0.87 15.41 16.69
CA ARG A 702 -0.86 14.72 17.99
C ARG A 702 -2.13 15.00 18.81
N GLN A 703 -2.58 16.25 18.85
CA GLN A 703 -3.79 16.64 19.59
C GLN A 703 -5.07 16.09 18.94
N VAL A 704 -5.12 15.90 17.62
CA VAL A 704 -6.23 15.21 16.93
C VAL A 704 -6.36 13.74 17.39
N PHE A 705 -5.24 13.08 17.67
CA PHE A 705 -5.23 11.71 18.21
C PHE A 705 -5.59 11.63 19.69
N GLU A 706 -5.25 12.66 20.48
CA GLU A 706 -5.50 12.72 21.92
C GLU A 706 -6.93 13.20 22.25
N CYS A 707 -7.45 14.20 21.53
CA CYS A 707 -8.70 14.92 21.82
C CYS A 707 -9.82 14.57 20.83
N ARG A 708 -9.98 13.28 20.49
CA ARG A 708 -10.61 12.64 19.33
C ARG A 708 -12.01 13.13 18.84
N THR A 709 -12.65 14.10 19.48
CA THR A 709 -13.99 14.63 19.18
C THR A 709 -13.97 16.14 18.95
N PRO A 710 -14.93 16.74 18.22
CA PRO A 710 -15.02 18.20 18.04
C PRO A 710 -15.04 18.99 19.36
N ARG A 711 -15.69 18.48 20.40
CA ARG A 711 -15.74 19.09 21.74
C ARG A 711 -14.38 19.10 22.43
N GLU A 712 -13.66 17.99 22.38
CA GLU A 712 -12.32 17.88 22.99
C GLU A 712 -11.30 18.72 22.20
N LEU A 713 -11.39 18.76 20.87
CA LEU A 713 -10.55 19.63 20.04
C LEU A 713 -10.87 21.12 20.23
N ALA A 714 -12.14 21.47 20.40
CA ALA A 714 -12.53 22.83 20.75
C ALA A 714 -11.93 23.29 22.08
N ALA A 715 -11.78 22.38 23.05
CA ALA A 715 -11.15 22.67 24.33
C ALA A 715 -9.61 22.72 24.27
N ALA A 716 -8.98 21.99 23.34
CA ALA A 716 -7.53 21.88 23.20
C ALA A 716 -6.90 22.89 22.22
N ALA A 717 -7.70 23.49 21.33
CA ALA A 717 -7.20 24.40 20.30
C ALA A 717 -6.86 25.80 20.83
N SER A 718 -5.82 26.43 20.27
CA SER A 718 -5.58 27.87 20.50
C SER A 718 -6.29 28.71 19.43
N THR A 719 -7.06 29.70 19.88
CA THR A 719 -7.69 30.70 19.01
C THR A 719 -6.78 31.91 18.88
N GLU A 720 -5.60 31.74 18.29
CA GLU A 720 -4.89 32.87 17.71
C GLU A 720 -5.24 32.94 16.23
N ASN A 721 -6.00 33.96 15.89
CA ASN A 721 -6.49 34.26 14.56
C ASN A 721 -5.29 34.53 13.62
N VAL A 722 -4.85 33.53 12.85
CA VAL A 722 -3.89 33.76 11.76
C VAL A 722 -4.72 34.27 10.59
N GLY A 723 -4.87 35.59 10.49
CA GLY A 723 -5.69 36.23 9.45
C GLY A 723 -5.24 35.88 8.04
N ALA A 724 -6.18 35.85 7.09
CA ALA A 724 -5.91 35.75 5.67
C ALA A 724 -4.83 36.76 5.27
N PHE A 725 -3.84 36.31 4.50
CA PHE A 725 -2.81 37.21 3.99
C PHE A 725 -3.46 38.17 3.00
N GLU A 726 -3.80 39.38 3.45
CA GLU A 726 -4.49 40.37 2.63
C GLU A 726 -3.55 40.85 1.52
N GLY A 727 -4.00 40.71 0.27
CA GLY A 727 -3.25 41.15 -0.90
C GLY A 727 -3.06 42.68 -0.93
N VAL A 728 -1.96 43.13 -1.52
CA VAL A 728 -1.71 44.56 -1.74
C VAL A 728 -2.74 45.08 -2.76
N ALA A 729 -3.37 46.22 -2.47
CA ALA A 729 -4.29 46.87 -3.41
C ALA A 729 -3.50 47.54 -4.56
N GLY A 730 -3.94 47.31 -5.80
CA GLY A 730 -3.37 47.93 -6.99
C GLY A 730 -2.55 46.97 -7.85
N GLU A 731 -1.62 47.55 -8.61
CA GLU A 731 -0.74 46.83 -9.53
C GLU A 731 0.36 46.08 -8.77
N VAL A 732 0.53 44.78 -9.06
CA VAL A 732 1.60 43.94 -8.49
C VAL A 732 2.55 43.44 -9.58
N GLY A 733 3.80 43.17 -9.20
CA GLY A 733 4.79 42.57 -10.09
C GLY A 733 4.35 41.19 -10.59
N ALA A 734 4.74 40.84 -11.82
CA ALA A 734 4.47 39.51 -12.35
C ALA A 734 5.32 38.43 -11.65
N LEU A 735 4.78 37.22 -11.55
CA LEU A 735 5.52 36.06 -11.04
C LEU A 735 6.78 35.78 -11.88
N PRO A 736 7.83 35.16 -11.31
CA PRO A 736 9.07 34.84 -12.02
C PRO A 736 8.88 34.16 -13.37
N VAL A 737 7.95 33.19 -13.44
CA VAL A 737 7.67 32.42 -14.66
C VAL A 737 7.11 33.27 -15.81
N VAL A 738 6.33 34.31 -15.48
CA VAL A 738 5.81 35.27 -16.47
C VAL A 738 6.94 36.10 -17.06
N SER A 739 7.91 36.47 -16.23
CA SER A 739 9.10 37.20 -16.68
C SER A 739 10.02 36.31 -17.51
N TRP A 740 10.15 35.02 -17.20
CA TRP A 740 10.84 34.04 -18.05
C TRP A 740 10.16 33.90 -19.43
N LEU A 741 8.82 33.85 -19.48
CA LEU A 741 8.08 33.83 -20.74
C LEU A 741 8.30 35.11 -21.57
N ALA A 742 8.41 36.26 -20.91
CA ALA A 742 8.59 37.56 -21.55
C ALA A 742 9.92 37.74 -22.31
N GLU A 743 10.96 36.98 -21.94
CA GLU A 743 12.28 37.03 -22.59
C GLU A 743 12.25 36.46 -24.02
N ARG A 744 11.12 35.88 -24.46
CA ARG A 744 10.98 35.17 -25.76
C ARG A 744 10.57 36.05 -26.93
N GLY A 745 10.31 37.33 -26.69
CA GLY A 745 9.96 38.30 -27.74
C GLY A 745 8.46 38.40 -28.06
N GLU A 746 8.15 38.98 -29.21
CA GLU A 746 6.77 39.21 -29.65
C GLU A 746 6.09 37.89 -30.06
N GLY A 747 4.95 37.55 -29.45
CA GLY A 747 4.21 36.31 -29.73
C GLY A 747 3.57 35.62 -28.52
N VAL A 748 3.86 36.07 -27.29
CA VAL A 748 3.33 35.44 -26.06
C VAL A 748 1.81 35.51 -25.89
N GLY A 749 1.10 36.36 -26.63
CA GLY A 749 -0.36 36.49 -26.53
C GLY A 749 -1.15 35.25 -26.97
N GLY A 750 -0.53 34.35 -27.75
CA GLY A 750 -1.12 33.07 -28.14
C GLY A 750 -0.86 31.92 -27.17
N TYR A 751 -0.14 32.14 -26.06
CA TYR A 751 0.29 31.08 -25.14
C TYR A 751 -0.88 30.62 -24.25
N ASN A 752 -1.51 29.49 -24.56
CA ASN A 752 -2.80 29.09 -23.99
C ASN A 752 -2.85 27.60 -23.62
N GLN A 753 -3.78 27.26 -22.73
CA GLN A 753 -4.27 25.91 -22.51
C GLN A 753 -5.77 25.85 -22.83
N SER A 754 -6.24 24.71 -23.33
CA SER A 754 -7.64 24.50 -23.66
C SER A 754 -8.17 23.17 -23.12
N VAL A 755 -9.46 23.14 -22.83
CA VAL A 755 -10.20 21.94 -22.41
C VAL A 755 -11.57 21.93 -23.09
N VAL A 756 -12.05 20.73 -23.44
CA VAL A 756 -13.44 20.53 -23.88
C VAL A 756 -14.15 19.74 -22.79
N VAL A 757 -15.29 20.25 -22.33
CA VAL A 757 -16.00 19.74 -21.16
C VAL A 757 -17.44 19.41 -21.55
N GLY A 758 -17.94 18.26 -21.09
CA GLY A 758 -19.35 17.91 -21.24
C GLY A 758 -20.23 18.80 -20.36
N THR A 759 -21.37 19.24 -20.86
CA THR A 759 -22.37 19.96 -20.05
C THR A 759 -23.67 19.16 -19.97
N PRO A 760 -24.38 19.17 -18.82
CA PRO A 760 -25.63 18.46 -18.61
C PRO A 760 -26.68 18.68 -19.70
N ALA A 761 -27.45 17.64 -19.99
CA ALA A 761 -28.62 17.73 -20.87
C ALA A 761 -29.68 18.69 -20.28
N GLY A 762 -30.32 19.48 -21.15
CA GLY A 762 -31.34 20.44 -20.75
C GLY A 762 -30.82 21.74 -20.11
N MET A 763 -29.50 21.94 -20.00
CA MET A 763 -28.91 23.19 -19.54
C MET A 763 -29.23 24.35 -20.49
N GLY A 764 -29.72 25.47 -19.95
CA GLY A 764 -29.94 26.70 -20.71
C GLY A 764 -28.71 27.61 -20.73
N TRP A 765 -28.62 28.46 -21.76
CA TRP A 765 -27.55 29.46 -21.89
C TRP A 765 -27.38 30.35 -20.66
N GLY A 766 -28.49 30.86 -20.11
CA GLY A 766 -28.44 31.71 -18.92
C GLY A 766 -27.86 31.00 -17.69
N GLN A 767 -28.13 29.70 -17.54
CA GLN A 767 -27.59 28.90 -16.43
C GLN A 767 -26.10 28.64 -16.61
N LEU A 768 -25.64 28.38 -17.84
CA LEU A 768 -24.22 28.25 -18.13
C LEU A 768 -23.47 29.56 -17.83
N CYS A 769 -24.03 30.71 -18.24
CA CYS A 769 -23.44 32.01 -17.95
C CYS A 769 -23.36 32.27 -16.44
N GLU A 770 -24.39 31.94 -15.67
CA GLU A 770 -24.41 32.07 -14.21
C GLU A 770 -23.36 31.18 -13.53
N VAL A 771 -23.18 29.95 -14.00
CA VAL A 771 -22.15 29.02 -13.51
C VAL A 771 -20.75 29.58 -13.75
N VAL A 772 -20.49 30.09 -14.95
CA VAL A 772 -19.18 30.65 -15.30
C VAL A 772 -18.95 31.98 -14.56
N ASP A 773 -19.94 32.85 -14.43
CA ASP A 773 -19.86 34.10 -13.66
C ASP A 773 -19.41 33.85 -12.22
N ALA A 774 -19.91 32.79 -11.56
CA ALA A 774 -19.52 32.45 -10.21
C ALA A 774 -18.02 32.10 -10.09
N VAL A 775 -17.50 31.31 -11.03
CA VAL A 775 -16.08 30.92 -11.08
C VAL A 775 -15.20 32.13 -11.36
N VAL A 776 -15.61 33.00 -12.27
CA VAL A 776 -14.92 34.26 -12.59
C VAL A 776 -14.89 35.20 -11.39
N GLY A 777 -16.01 35.32 -10.67
CA GLY A 777 -16.09 36.12 -9.46
C GLY A 777 -15.12 35.63 -8.39
N ARG A 778 -15.03 34.31 -8.21
CA ARG A 778 -14.17 33.67 -7.19
C ARG A 778 -12.67 33.77 -7.51
N HIS A 779 -12.27 33.51 -8.75
CA HIS A 779 -10.87 33.38 -9.14
C HIS A 779 -10.39 34.62 -9.88
N GLU A 780 -9.75 35.54 -9.15
CA GLU A 780 -9.28 36.81 -9.73
C GLU A 780 -8.27 36.64 -10.89
N ALA A 781 -7.57 35.51 -10.98
CA ALA A 781 -6.69 35.20 -12.10
C ALA A 781 -7.41 35.32 -13.46
N TRP A 782 -8.68 34.91 -13.55
CA TRP A 782 -9.46 35.02 -14.78
C TRP A 782 -9.90 36.47 -15.07
N ARG A 783 -9.75 37.39 -14.11
CA ARG A 783 -10.06 38.83 -14.23
C ARG A 783 -8.80 39.70 -14.30
N SER A 784 -7.65 39.08 -14.59
CA SER A 784 -6.36 39.75 -14.62
C SER A 784 -6.09 40.44 -15.96
N ARG A 785 -5.45 41.61 -15.89
CA ARG A 785 -4.92 42.39 -17.02
C ARG A 785 -3.42 42.48 -16.87
N TRP A 786 -2.70 42.15 -17.93
CA TRP A 786 -1.25 42.05 -17.93
C TRP A 786 -0.67 43.09 -18.87
N GLU A 787 0.22 43.93 -18.35
CA GLU A 787 0.86 45.00 -19.14
C GLU A 787 2.36 45.03 -18.90
N ARG A 788 3.13 45.49 -19.90
CA ARG A 788 4.56 45.76 -19.73
C ARG A 788 4.78 47.20 -19.26
N ARG A 789 5.39 47.37 -18.09
CA ARG A 789 5.86 48.64 -17.55
C ARG A 789 6.93 49.26 -18.45
N GLY A 790 7.17 50.57 -18.30
CA GLY A 790 8.18 51.32 -19.07
C GLY A 790 9.63 50.85 -18.89
N ASP A 791 9.90 50.03 -17.86
CA ASP A 791 11.17 49.36 -17.61
C ASP A 791 11.25 47.94 -18.23
N GLY A 792 10.24 47.55 -19.00
CA GLY A 792 10.15 46.27 -19.71
C GLY A 792 9.55 45.11 -18.91
N ARG A 793 9.26 45.29 -17.60
CA ARG A 793 8.68 44.26 -16.72
C ARG A 793 7.20 44.08 -16.93
N TRP A 794 6.69 42.86 -16.75
CA TRP A 794 5.26 42.64 -16.67
C TRP A 794 4.73 43.00 -15.29
N ALA A 795 3.54 43.60 -15.29
CA ALA A 795 2.75 43.83 -14.12
C ALA A 795 1.33 43.30 -14.37
N VAL A 796 0.67 42.95 -13.28
CA VAL A 796 -0.71 42.46 -13.32
C VAL A 796 -1.60 43.35 -12.47
N THR A 797 -2.74 43.70 -13.04
CA THR A 797 -3.86 44.33 -12.35
C THR A 797 -5.08 43.41 -12.43
N PHE A 798 -5.99 43.55 -11.48
CA PHE A 798 -7.15 42.68 -11.38
C PHE A 798 -8.41 43.54 -11.43
N THR A 799 -9.29 43.23 -12.38
CA THR A 799 -10.57 43.93 -12.57
C THR A 799 -11.57 43.43 -11.52
N ASP A 800 -12.46 44.27 -11.00
CA ASP A 800 -13.47 43.84 -10.02
C ASP A 800 -14.45 42.81 -10.59
N ALA A 801 -14.99 41.95 -9.72
CA ALA A 801 -15.83 40.82 -10.12
C ALA A 801 -17.13 41.23 -10.83
N ASP A 802 -17.69 42.40 -10.48
CA ASP A 802 -18.95 42.89 -11.03
C ASP A 802 -18.83 43.49 -12.44
N GLU A 803 -17.61 43.77 -12.90
CA GLU A 803 -17.33 44.44 -14.18
C GLU A 803 -17.17 43.47 -15.35
N ILE A 804 -17.20 42.17 -15.11
CA ILE A 804 -16.98 41.12 -16.11
C ILE A 804 -18.17 40.15 -16.09
N ARG A 805 -18.67 39.81 -17.29
CA ARG A 805 -19.74 38.83 -17.47
C ARG A 805 -19.31 37.72 -18.41
N ALA A 806 -19.69 36.48 -18.11
CA ALA A 806 -19.37 35.28 -18.88
C ALA A 806 -19.82 35.38 -20.34
N GLU A 807 -20.90 36.11 -20.60
CA GLU A 807 -21.44 36.37 -21.94
C GLU A 807 -20.45 37.15 -22.84
N GLU A 808 -19.50 37.89 -22.26
CA GLU A 808 -18.46 38.60 -22.99
C GLU A 808 -17.34 37.66 -23.46
N TRP A 809 -17.22 36.49 -22.84
CA TRP A 809 -16.14 35.52 -23.07
C TRP A 809 -16.61 34.24 -23.74
N LEU A 810 -17.89 33.90 -23.60
CA LEU A 810 -18.51 32.70 -24.15
C LEU A 810 -19.35 33.00 -25.38
N GLU A 811 -19.26 32.13 -26.38
CA GLU A 811 -20.14 32.12 -27.55
C GLU A 811 -21.04 30.88 -27.52
N ARG A 812 -22.35 31.04 -27.77
CA ARG A 812 -23.26 29.91 -27.97
C ARG A 812 -23.38 29.56 -29.44
N ARG A 813 -23.25 28.28 -29.78
CA ARG A 813 -23.54 27.72 -31.10
C ARG A 813 -24.55 26.59 -30.99
N ALA A 814 -25.74 26.78 -31.56
CA ALA A 814 -26.74 25.73 -31.67
C ALA A 814 -26.35 24.77 -32.79
N VAL A 815 -26.21 23.48 -32.46
CA VAL A 815 -25.80 22.40 -33.37
C VAL A 815 -26.67 21.16 -33.16
N GLY A 816 -26.61 20.20 -34.07
CA GLY A 816 -27.24 18.89 -33.87
C GLY A 816 -26.45 18.02 -32.87
N PRO A 817 -26.96 16.83 -32.52
CA PRO A 817 -26.27 15.88 -31.62
C PRO A 817 -24.88 15.46 -32.13
N ASP A 818 -24.67 15.45 -33.44
CA ASP A 818 -23.44 15.04 -34.12
C ASP A 818 -22.62 16.27 -34.60
N VAL A 819 -21.99 17.00 -33.67
CA VAL A 819 -21.09 18.12 -34.03
C VAL A 819 -19.79 17.58 -34.59
N GLY A 820 -19.32 18.03 -35.76
CA GLY A 820 -18.07 17.54 -36.32
C GLY A 820 -16.83 17.96 -35.51
N VAL A 821 -15.87 17.06 -35.32
CA VAL A 821 -14.58 17.31 -34.62
C VAL A 821 -13.84 18.53 -35.16
N GLY A 822 -13.82 18.71 -36.49
CA GLY A 822 -13.21 19.87 -37.14
C GLY A 822 -13.85 21.20 -36.74
N VAL A 823 -15.13 21.20 -36.39
CA VAL A 823 -15.86 22.40 -35.93
C VAL A 823 -15.46 22.77 -34.50
N VAL A 824 -15.32 21.78 -33.61
CA VAL A 824 -14.87 21.96 -32.23
C VAL A 824 -13.42 22.49 -32.21
N ARG A 825 -12.53 21.91 -33.03
CA ARG A 825 -11.15 22.39 -33.18
C ARG A 825 -11.08 23.82 -33.74
N ALA A 826 -11.87 24.13 -34.76
CA ALA A 826 -11.92 25.48 -35.32
C ALA A 826 -12.45 26.52 -34.32
N ALA A 827 -13.35 26.12 -33.41
CA ALA A 827 -13.85 26.98 -32.34
C ALA A 827 -12.76 27.27 -31.28
N ALA A 828 -12.00 26.26 -30.85
CA ALA A 828 -10.86 26.46 -29.95
C ALA A 828 -9.83 27.43 -30.56
N GLU A 829 -9.50 27.25 -31.84
CA GLU A 829 -8.60 28.14 -32.59
C GLU A 829 -9.12 29.58 -32.68
N SER A 830 -10.44 29.75 -32.84
CA SER A 830 -11.09 31.06 -32.83
C SER A 830 -11.06 31.71 -31.45
N CYS A 831 -11.24 30.94 -30.37
CA CYS A 831 -11.11 31.42 -29.00
C CYS A 831 -9.68 31.86 -28.71
N ARG A 832 -8.68 31.06 -29.09
CA ARG A 832 -7.26 31.40 -28.94
C ARG A 832 -6.91 32.74 -29.59
N ARG A 833 -7.28 32.93 -30.86
CA ARG A 833 -7.04 34.20 -31.59
C ARG A 833 -7.75 35.42 -30.98
N GLY A 834 -8.74 35.18 -30.13
CA GLY A 834 -9.47 36.22 -29.42
C GLY A 834 -8.94 36.54 -28.02
N LEU A 835 -7.92 35.83 -27.52
CA LEU A 835 -7.27 36.15 -26.25
C LEU A 835 -6.47 37.45 -26.39
N ASP A 836 -6.53 38.28 -25.36
CA ASP A 836 -5.77 39.53 -25.28
C ASP A 836 -5.58 39.90 -23.81
N VAL A 837 -4.41 39.53 -23.29
CA VAL A 837 -4.03 39.68 -21.88
C VAL A 837 -3.94 41.14 -21.43
N GLY A 838 -3.66 42.08 -22.34
CA GLY A 838 -3.60 43.51 -22.03
C GLY A 838 -4.99 44.09 -21.79
N SER A 839 -5.96 43.69 -22.62
CA SER A 839 -7.37 44.07 -22.42
C SER A 839 -8.10 43.28 -21.30
N GLY A 840 -7.47 42.24 -20.74
CA GLY A 840 -8.08 41.36 -19.74
C GLY A 840 -8.90 40.20 -20.28
N ARG A 841 -8.84 39.94 -21.60
CA ARG A 841 -9.49 38.79 -22.25
C ARG A 841 -8.60 37.55 -22.12
N VAL A 842 -8.46 37.06 -20.89
CA VAL A 842 -7.56 35.96 -20.54
C VAL A 842 -8.22 34.57 -20.63
N VAL A 843 -9.55 34.51 -20.77
CA VAL A 843 -10.31 33.26 -21.02
C VAL A 843 -11.38 33.51 -22.08
N LYS A 844 -11.62 32.52 -22.94
CA LYS A 844 -12.72 32.49 -23.92
C LYS A 844 -13.28 31.09 -24.05
N GLY A 845 -14.54 30.98 -24.47
CA GLY A 845 -15.14 29.67 -24.74
C GLY A 845 -16.21 29.66 -25.81
N VAL A 846 -16.48 28.47 -26.33
CA VAL A 846 -17.63 28.20 -27.21
C VAL A 846 -18.42 27.05 -26.63
N TRP A 847 -19.70 27.29 -26.37
CA TRP A 847 -20.63 26.23 -25.98
C TRP A 847 -21.45 25.78 -27.17
N PHE A 848 -21.27 24.51 -27.53
CA PHE A 848 -22.07 23.80 -28.51
C PHE A 848 -23.31 23.23 -27.84
N ASP A 849 -24.43 23.91 -28.04
CA ASP A 849 -25.74 23.48 -27.59
C ASP A 849 -26.27 22.40 -28.54
N ARG A 850 -26.34 21.16 -28.06
CA ARG A 850 -26.76 19.97 -28.81
C ARG A 850 -28.26 19.67 -28.66
N GLY A 851 -29.03 20.60 -28.11
CA GLY A 851 -30.47 20.44 -27.87
C GLY A 851 -30.80 19.89 -26.47
N PRO A 852 -32.08 19.80 -26.11
CA PRO A 852 -32.51 19.50 -24.74
C PRO A 852 -32.31 18.03 -24.32
N GLU A 853 -32.22 17.11 -25.28
CA GLU A 853 -32.09 15.67 -25.04
C GLU A 853 -30.63 15.20 -24.95
N CYS A 854 -29.67 16.05 -25.32
CA CYS A 854 -28.25 15.75 -25.31
C CYS A 854 -27.48 16.78 -24.48
N GLY A 855 -26.48 16.35 -23.72
CA GLY A 855 -25.57 17.27 -23.05
C GLY A 855 -24.76 18.11 -24.05
N GLY A 856 -24.59 19.41 -23.82
CA GLY A 856 -23.78 20.28 -24.71
C GLY A 856 -22.27 20.04 -24.55
N LEU A 857 -21.45 20.67 -25.40
CA LEU A 857 -19.98 20.65 -25.28
C LEU A 857 -19.45 22.07 -25.08
N LEU A 858 -18.76 22.32 -23.97
CA LEU A 858 -18.11 23.59 -23.66
C LEU A 858 -16.62 23.52 -23.97
N VAL A 859 -16.18 24.28 -24.96
CA VAL A 859 -14.75 24.53 -25.21
C VAL A 859 -14.33 25.73 -24.37
N LEU A 860 -13.33 25.58 -23.51
CA LEU A 860 -12.68 26.67 -22.79
C LEU A 860 -11.23 26.79 -23.22
N VAL A 861 -10.79 28.01 -23.48
CA VAL A 861 -9.41 28.37 -23.82
C VAL A 861 -8.99 29.49 -22.89
N ALA A 862 -7.98 29.23 -22.07
CA ALA A 862 -7.42 30.18 -21.12
C ALA A 862 -5.95 30.47 -21.48
N HIS A 863 -5.55 31.74 -21.37
CA HIS A 863 -4.16 32.10 -21.50
C HIS A 863 -3.36 31.44 -20.37
N HIS A 864 -2.18 30.91 -20.67
CA HIS A 864 -1.43 30.11 -19.71
C HIS A 864 -0.94 30.92 -18.50
N LEU A 865 -0.93 32.25 -18.58
CA LEU A 865 -0.64 33.14 -17.44
C LEU A 865 -1.63 32.99 -16.28
N VAL A 866 -2.85 32.52 -16.55
CA VAL A 866 -3.93 32.48 -15.57
C VAL A 866 -4.38 31.07 -15.22
N VAL A 867 -3.74 30.04 -15.79
CA VAL A 867 -4.07 28.64 -15.55
C VAL A 867 -2.84 27.76 -15.70
N ASP A 868 -2.74 26.74 -14.84
CA ASP A 868 -1.81 25.62 -14.96
C ASP A 868 -2.58 24.28 -14.82
N GLY A 869 -1.85 23.15 -14.87
CA GLY A 869 -2.47 21.83 -14.77
C GLY A 869 -3.26 21.58 -13.47
N VAL A 870 -2.85 22.21 -12.36
CA VAL A 870 -3.56 22.13 -11.07
C VAL A 870 -4.81 23.01 -11.09
N SER A 871 -4.71 24.20 -11.68
CA SER A 871 -5.78 25.19 -11.79
C SER A 871 -7.00 24.64 -12.53
N TRP A 872 -6.82 23.81 -13.56
CA TRP A 872 -7.95 23.17 -14.24
C TRP A 872 -8.78 22.27 -13.32
N ARG A 873 -8.16 21.57 -12.37
CA ARG A 873 -8.91 20.73 -11.39
C ARG A 873 -9.77 21.59 -10.47
N ILE A 874 -9.24 22.74 -10.05
CA ILE A 874 -9.96 23.71 -9.20
C ILE A 874 -11.12 24.32 -9.99
N VAL A 875 -10.86 24.80 -11.20
CA VAL A 875 -11.87 25.44 -12.07
C VAL A 875 -13.00 24.47 -12.44
N LEU A 876 -12.67 23.25 -12.88
CA LEU A 876 -13.68 22.26 -13.27
C LEU A 876 -14.53 21.81 -12.07
N GLY A 877 -13.90 21.63 -10.90
CA GLY A 877 -14.61 21.36 -9.65
C GLY A 877 -15.57 22.49 -9.28
N ASP A 878 -15.14 23.74 -9.41
CA ASP A 878 -15.96 24.90 -9.08
C ASP A 878 -17.09 25.14 -10.11
N LEU A 879 -16.89 24.80 -11.39
CA LEU A 879 -17.96 24.79 -12.41
C LEU A 879 -19.05 23.76 -12.04
N ALA A 880 -18.65 22.56 -11.61
CA ALA A 880 -19.59 21.53 -11.16
C ALA A 880 -20.37 21.96 -9.90
N LEU A 881 -19.67 22.54 -8.91
CA LEU A 881 -20.28 23.05 -7.67
C LEU A 881 -21.24 24.21 -7.94
N ALA A 882 -20.86 25.14 -8.82
CA ALA A 882 -21.72 26.25 -9.21
C ALA A 882 -22.98 25.74 -9.94
N TRP A 883 -22.85 24.76 -10.83
CA TRP A 883 -23.99 24.15 -11.51
C TRP A 883 -25.01 23.55 -10.55
N GLU A 884 -24.56 22.82 -9.53
CA GLU A 884 -25.46 22.22 -8.55
C GLU A 884 -26.34 23.28 -7.86
N ARG A 885 -25.81 24.49 -7.63
CA ARG A 885 -26.55 25.61 -7.05
C ARG A 885 -27.47 26.31 -8.05
N VAL A 886 -26.99 26.57 -9.26
CA VAL A 886 -27.79 27.22 -10.33
C VAL A 886 -28.97 26.33 -10.74
N ARG A 887 -28.78 25.00 -10.82
CA ARG A 887 -29.83 24.04 -11.20
C ARG A 887 -31.04 24.10 -10.27
N VAL A 888 -30.83 24.35 -8.98
CA VAL A 888 -31.91 24.42 -7.97
C VAL A 888 -32.39 25.85 -7.70
N GLY A 889 -31.90 26.84 -8.45
CA GLY A 889 -32.27 28.26 -8.30
C GLY A 889 -31.76 28.91 -7.01
N GLY A 890 -30.63 28.44 -6.48
CA GLY A 890 -29.99 28.97 -5.27
C GLY A 890 -28.89 30.00 -5.56
N VAL A 891 -28.46 30.73 -4.53
CA VAL A 891 -27.28 31.63 -4.62
C VAL A 891 -26.01 30.79 -4.72
N VAL A 892 -25.12 31.14 -5.65
CA VAL A 892 -23.86 30.44 -5.85
C VAL A 892 -22.78 30.97 -4.89
N GLU A 893 -22.40 30.16 -3.90
CA GLU A 893 -21.27 30.42 -3.02
C GLU A 893 -20.19 29.34 -3.22
N LEU A 894 -19.03 29.75 -3.73
CA LEU A 894 -17.86 28.88 -3.92
C LEU A 894 -16.95 28.85 -2.67
N PRO A 895 -16.09 27.83 -2.49
CA PRO A 895 -15.14 27.78 -1.37
C PRO A 895 -14.07 28.88 -1.45
N ALA A 896 -13.54 29.30 -0.29
CA ALA A 896 -12.49 30.34 -0.21
C ALA A 896 -11.22 29.95 -0.98
N VAL A 897 -10.49 30.95 -1.50
CA VAL A 897 -9.25 30.74 -2.27
C VAL A 897 -8.03 30.54 -1.35
N GLY A 898 -8.12 30.94 -0.08
CA GLY A 898 -6.96 31.00 0.83
C GLY A 898 -6.09 32.21 0.48
N THR A 899 -4.95 31.97 -0.18
CA THR A 899 -4.06 33.01 -0.71
C THR A 899 -4.36 33.28 -2.17
N SER A 900 -4.84 34.48 -2.49
CA SER A 900 -5.14 34.88 -3.87
C SER A 900 -3.88 35.02 -4.74
N LEU A 901 -4.01 34.98 -6.07
CA LEU A 901 -2.87 35.14 -6.98
C LEU A 901 -2.19 36.51 -6.79
N ARG A 902 -2.97 37.56 -6.50
CA ARG A 902 -2.51 38.90 -6.15
C ARG A 902 -1.72 38.90 -4.86
N ALA A 903 -2.23 38.25 -3.81
CA ALA A 903 -1.54 38.14 -2.53
C ALA A 903 -0.21 37.38 -2.68
N TRP A 904 -0.23 36.29 -3.45
CA TRP A 904 0.97 35.51 -3.75
C TRP A 904 2.00 36.31 -4.55
N ALA A 905 1.60 36.97 -5.63
CA ALA A 905 2.50 37.81 -6.44
C ALA A 905 3.11 38.95 -5.62
N GLY A 906 2.31 39.59 -4.76
CA GLY A 906 2.81 40.62 -3.83
C GLY A 906 3.80 40.07 -2.80
N LEU A 907 3.56 38.87 -2.27
CA LEU A 907 4.48 38.21 -1.33
C LEU A 907 5.82 37.87 -2.00
N ILE A 908 5.77 37.34 -3.22
CA ILE A 908 6.97 37.04 -4.03
C ILE A 908 7.78 38.30 -4.29
N GLU A 909 7.12 39.40 -4.66
CA GLU A 909 7.78 40.69 -4.87
C GLU A 909 8.40 41.24 -3.58
N ALA A 910 7.68 41.17 -2.45
CA ALA A 910 8.14 41.68 -1.16
C ALA A 910 9.35 40.91 -0.61
N ARG A 911 9.38 39.59 -0.79
CA ARG A 911 10.45 38.73 -0.23
C ARG A 911 11.61 38.49 -1.18
N ALA A 912 11.60 39.05 -2.40
CA ALA A 912 12.66 38.86 -3.38
C ALA A 912 14.04 39.35 -2.90
N ALA A 913 14.09 40.38 -2.05
CA ALA A 913 15.33 40.88 -1.44
C ALA A 913 15.87 39.94 -0.34
N GLU A 914 14.99 39.23 0.37
CA GLU A 914 15.40 38.31 1.44
C GLU A 914 16.18 37.09 0.91
N ARG A 915 16.09 36.84 -0.40
CA ARG A 915 16.75 35.73 -1.08
C ARG A 915 18.18 36.03 -1.52
N GLU A 916 18.69 37.24 -1.29
CA GLU A 916 20.04 37.64 -1.76
C GLU A 916 21.17 36.73 -1.26
N GLY A 917 21.00 36.09 -0.10
CA GLY A 917 21.94 35.09 0.42
C GLY A 917 22.12 33.86 -0.49
N GLU A 918 21.19 33.61 -1.40
CA GLU A 918 21.26 32.50 -2.36
C GLU A 918 22.01 32.89 -3.66
N LEU A 919 22.35 34.17 -3.86
CA LEU A 919 22.89 34.67 -5.13
C LEU A 919 24.21 34.00 -5.54
N GLU A 920 25.16 33.86 -4.62
CA GLU A 920 26.47 33.27 -4.91
C GLU A 920 26.34 31.81 -5.37
N ARG A 921 25.41 31.07 -4.77
CA ARG A 921 25.08 29.69 -5.16
C ARG A 921 24.58 29.67 -6.60
N TRP A 922 23.57 30.47 -6.91
CA TRP A 922 22.95 30.48 -8.24
C TRP A 922 23.92 30.98 -9.32
N GLU A 923 24.74 31.99 -9.03
CA GLU A 923 25.83 32.41 -9.91
C GLU A 923 26.84 31.27 -10.12
N GLY A 924 27.18 30.50 -9.09
CA GLY A 924 28.03 29.31 -9.19
C GLY A 924 27.45 28.25 -10.14
N VAL A 925 26.12 28.02 -10.09
CA VAL A 925 25.45 27.07 -11.00
C VAL A 925 25.51 27.52 -12.46
N VAL A 926 25.28 28.81 -12.75
CA VAL A 926 25.30 29.34 -14.13
C VAL A 926 26.69 29.81 -14.60
N ALA A 927 27.67 29.87 -13.70
CA ALA A 927 29.06 30.18 -14.01
C ALA A 927 29.67 29.10 -14.92
N GLY A 928 30.63 29.48 -15.76
CA GLY A 928 31.25 28.59 -16.75
C GLY A 928 30.48 28.47 -18.07
N GLY A 929 29.23 28.96 -18.14
CA GLY A 929 28.41 28.93 -19.35
C GLY A 929 27.85 27.56 -19.70
N ASP A 930 27.21 27.46 -20.87
CA ASP A 930 26.64 26.22 -21.41
C ASP A 930 27.10 26.05 -22.88
N GLU A 931 27.91 25.01 -23.10
CA GLU A 931 28.49 24.68 -24.42
C GLU A 931 27.40 24.26 -25.41
N LEU A 932 27.47 24.74 -26.65
CA LEU A 932 26.43 24.50 -27.64
C LEU A 932 26.20 23.00 -27.90
N ILE A 933 24.94 22.56 -27.80
CA ILE A 933 24.54 21.18 -28.12
C ILE A 933 24.15 21.01 -29.60
N ALA A 934 23.89 22.14 -30.27
CA ALA A 934 23.58 22.27 -31.68
C ALA A 934 24.50 23.32 -32.35
N ALA A 935 24.31 23.59 -33.65
CA ALA A 935 25.14 24.53 -34.40
C ALA A 935 25.05 25.99 -33.87
N ARG A 936 23.93 26.35 -33.26
CA ARG A 936 23.66 27.65 -32.62
C ARG A 936 22.60 27.48 -31.53
N ARG A 937 22.39 28.52 -30.71
CA ARG A 937 21.25 28.59 -29.78
C ARG A 937 19.94 28.80 -30.55
N VAL A 938 18.84 28.54 -29.87
CA VAL A 938 17.48 28.87 -30.33
C VAL A 938 17.41 30.34 -30.72
N ASP A 939 16.89 30.57 -31.92
CA ASP A 939 16.55 31.90 -32.43
C ASP A 939 15.02 32.04 -32.39
N PRO A 940 14.46 32.87 -31.50
CA PRO A 940 13.02 33.01 -31.33
C PRO A 940 12.31 33.55 -32.59
N VAL A 941 13.05 34.08 -33.58
CA VAL A 941 12.47 34.51 -34.85
C VAL A 941 12.23 33.32 -35.79
N SER A 942 13.21 32.42 -35.91
CA SER A 942 13.22 31.34 -36.90
C SER A 942 12.85 29.96 -36.35
N ASP A 943 13.06 29.71 -35.06
CA ASP A 943 12.79 28.44 -34.39
C ASP A 943 11.46 28.50 -33.64
N ARG A 944 10.37 28.53 -34.40
CA ARG A 944 9.00 28.56 -33.88
C ARG A 944 8.39 27.16 -33.82
N TYR A 945 7.26 27.02 -33.13
CA TYR A 945 6.51 25.77 -33.03
C TYR A 945 6.17 25.15 -34.40
N ALA A 946 6.04 25.97 -35.45
CA ALA A 946 5.86 25.50 -36.84
C ALA A 946 6.93 24.51 -37.34
N VAL A 947 8.16 24.63 -36.83
CA VAL A 947 9.29 23.76 -37.20
C VAL A 947 9.64 22.79 -36.07
N ARG A 948 8.80 22.70 -35.03
CA ARG A 948 8.96 21.73 -33.94
C ARG A 948 8.78 20.32 -34.50
N GLN A 949 9.68 19.44 -34.11
CA GLN A 949 9.52 18.00 -34.20
C GLN A 949 9.47 17.42 -32.80
N SER A 950 8.81 16.28 -32.66
CA SER A 950 8.74 15.52 -31.43
C SER A 950 9.00 14.04 -31.67
N HIS A 951 9.58 13.39 -30.67
CA HIS A 951 9.81 11.96 -30.67
C HIS A 951 9.56 11.41 -29.27
N THR A 952 8.78 10.34 -29.23
CA THR A 952 8.29 9.74 -27.98
C THR A 952 8.82 8.33 -27.87
N VAL A 953 9.52 8.06 -26.77
CA VAL A 953 10.03 6.73 -26.43
C VAL A 953 9.29 6.25 -25.19
N SER A 954 8.77 5.02 -25.25
CA SER A 954 8.18 4.36 -24.09
C SER A 954 9.12 3.25 -23.61
N LEU A 955 9.52 3.32 -22.34
CA LEU A 955 10.26 2.26 -21.69
C LEU A 955 9.30 1.12 -21.29
N PRO A 956 9.70 -0.15 -21.50
CA PRO A 956 8.91 -1.31 -21.08
C PRO A 956 8.56 -1.29 -19.59
N ALA A 957 7.47 -1.96 -19.23
CA ALA A 957 6.96 -1.97 -17.86
C ALA A 957 7.99 -2.50 -16.85
N GLU A 958 8.91 -3.36 -17.29
CA GLU A 958 9.98 -3.92 -16.48
C GLU A 958 11.03 -2.86 -16.12
N VAL A 959 11.45 -2.03 -17.09
CA VAL A 959 12.43 -0.95 -16.88
C VAL A 959 11.79 0.20 -16.12
N ALA A 960 10.55 0.56 -16.47
CA ALA A 960 9.80 1.59 -15.76
C ALA A 960 9.47 1.16 -14.33
N SER A 961 9.05 -0.09 -14.10
CA SER A 961 8.86 -0.62 -12.75
C SER A 961 10.17 -0.73 -11.98
N ALA A 962 11.29 -1.06 -12.63
CA ALA A 962 12.61 -1.07 -12.01
C ALA A 962 13.07 0.34 -11.62
N LEU A 963 12.90 1.34 -12.50
CA LEU A 963 13.12 2.76 -12.19
C LEU A 963 12.24 3.16 -11.00
N LEU A 964 10.91 2.99 -11.09
CA LEU A 964 9.95 3.41 -10.07
C LEU A 964 10.08 2.65 -8.74
N SER A 965 10.66 1.44 -8.73
CA SER A 965 10.90 0.65 -7.51
C SER A 965 12.29 0.82 -6.91
N ARG A 966 13.32 1.24 -7.67
CA ARG A 966 14.65 1.60 -7.14
C ARG A 966 14.73 3.05 -6.64
N VAL A 967 13.75 3.86 -7.01
CA VAL A 967 13.64 5.30 -6.75
C VAL A 967 13.10 5.65 -5.34
N SER A 968 12.78 4.67 -4.49
CA SER A 968 12.23 4.96 -3.15
C SER A 968 13.20 5.70 -2.22
N GLU A 969 14.50 5.74 -2.54
CA GLU A 969 15.53 6.52 -1.82
C GLU A 969 16.00 7.78 -2.57
N VAL A 970 15.89 7.81 -3.91
CA VAL A 970 16.36 8.88 -4.80
C VAL A 970 15.25 9.11 -5.82
N GLY A 971 14.54 10.24 -5.76
CA GLY A 971 13.31 10.48 -6.49
C GLY A 971 13.38 10.22 -8.01
N VAL A 972 12.21 10.04 -8.67
CA VAL A 972 12.15 9.60 -10.08
C VAL A 972 12.83 10.65 -10.98
N GLN A 973 12.66 11.92 -10.63
CA GLN A 973 13.23 13.06 -11.32
C GLN A 973 14.77 13.04 -11.27
N GLU A 974 15.34 12.72 -10.13
CA GLU A 974 16.79 12.63 -9.87
C GLU A 974 17.42 11.55 -10.76
N VAL A 975 16.80 10.37 -10.86
CA VAL A 975 17.27 9.29 -11.74
C VAL A 975 17.15 9.66 -13.22
N LEU A 976 16.07 10.35 -13.61
CA LEU A 976 15.88 10.80 -14.99
C LEU A 976 16.89 11.87 -15.38
N LEU A 977 17.18 12.81 -14.49
CA LEU A 977 18.19 13.85 -14.68
C LEU A 977 19.61 13.28 -14.72
N ALA A 978 19.95 12.32 -13.84
CA ALA A 978 21.24 11.62 -13.90
C ALA A 978 21.41 10.85 -15.22
N GLY A 979 20.36 10.16 -15.67
CA GLY A 979 20.32 9.51 -16.97
C GLY A 979 20.49 10.50 -18.13
N LEU A 980 19.85 11.67 -18.04
CA LEU A 980 19.93 12.73 -19.05
C LEU A 980 21.35 13.33 -19.14
N GLY A 981 21.97 13.59 -17.99
CA GLY A 981 23.35 14.07 -17.90
C GLY A 981 24.33 13.13 -18.61
N LEU A 982 24.27 11.84 -18.26
CA LEU A 982 25.07 10.79 -18.91
C LEU A 982 24.78 10.67 -20.41
N ALA A 983 23.52 10.74 -20.80
CA ALA A 983 23.13 10.63 -22.20
C ALA A 983 23.69 11.76 -23.06
N VAL A 984 23.58 13.00 -22.57
CA VAL A 984 24.09 14.18 -23.24
C VAL A 984 25.61 14.14 -23.31
N GLY A 985 26.30 13.75 -22.25
CA GLY A 985 27.77 13.64 -22.27
C GLY A 985 28.29 12.52 -23.17
N ARG A 986 27.54 11.42 -23.35
CA ARG A 986 27.87 10.39 -24.35
C ARG A 986 27.63 10.87 -25.79
N TRP A 987 26.55 11.61 -26.01
CA TRP A 987 26.19 12.14 -27.33
C TRP A 987 27.09 13.32 -27.77
N ARG A 988 27.50 14.16 -26.82
CA ARG A 988 28.37 15.32 -27.00
C ARG A 988 29.35 15.41 -25.81
N PRO A 989 30.56 14.83 -25.93
CA PRO A 989 31.54 14.74 -24.85
C PRO A 989 31.76 16.06 -24.11
N ARG A 990 31.46 16.07 -22.82
CA ARG A 990 31.60 17.21 -21.89
C ARG A 990 31.62 16.70 -20.44
N ALA A 991 32.13 17.52 -19.52
CA ALA A 991 32.20 17.16 -18.10
C ALA A 991 30.86 17.38 -17.38
N GLU A 992 30.16 18.46 -17.70
CA GLU A 992 28.88 18.82 -17.09
C GLU A 992 27.92 19.37 -18.16
N VAL A 993 26.62 19.30 -17.89
CA VAL A 993 25.56 19.88 -18.70
C VAL A 993 24.67 20.76 -17.84
N LEU A 994 24.32 21.94 -18.34
CA LEU A 994 23.39 22.84 -17.67
C LEU A 994 21.97 22.57 -18.18
N VAL A 995 21.04 22.27 -17.27
CA VAL A 995 19.64 21.93 -17.59
C VAL A 995 18.70 22.84 -16.79
N GLU A 996 17.66 23.37 -17.42
CA GLU A 996 16.53 23.97 -16.72
C GLU A 996 15.57 22.87 -16.26
N VAL A 997 15.22 22.86 -14.97
CA VAL A 997 14.27 21.92 -14.36
C VAL A 997 12.97 22.65 -14.05
N GLU A 998 11.85 22.06 -14.44
CA GLU A 998 10.50 22.56 -14.18
C GLU A 998 9.88 21.91 -12.93
N GLY A 999 9.40 22.73 -11.99
CA GLY A 999 8.68 22.31 -10.78
C GLY A 999 7.31 22.97 -10.65
N HIS A 1000 6.47 22.49 -9.73
CA HIS A 1000 5.09 22.99 -9.58
C HIS A 1000 4.99 24.41 -8.98
N GLY A 1001 6.00 24.86 -8.24
CA GLY A 1001 6.16 26.24 -7.72
C GLY A 1001 5.10 26.74 -6.71
N ARG A 1002 4.32 25.83 -6.10
CA ARG A 1002 3.38 26.14 -4.99
C ARG A 1002 4.06 25.88 -3.65
N VAL A 1003 4.73 26.89 -3.09
CA VAL A 1003 5.53 26.78 -1.87
C VAL A 1003 4.80 27.46 -0.70
N GLU A 1004 4.06 26.67 0.09
CA GLU A 1004 3.23 27.20 1.20
C GLU A 1004 4.06 27.56 2.45
N ASP A 1005 5.24 26.96 2.62
CA ASP A 1005 6.15 27.28 3.73
C ASP A 1005 6.87 28.63 3.56
N LEU A 1006 6.64 29.33 2.44
CA LEU A 1006 7.27 30.63 2.17
C LEU A 1006 6.90 31.67 3.23
N ALA A 1007 5.70 31.62 3.82
CA ALA A 1007 5.33 32.47 4.95
C ALA A 1007 4.21 31.82 5.78
N VAL A 1008 4.18 32.10 7.09
CA VAL A 1008 3.11 31.62 7.97
C VAL A 1008 1.77 32.17 7.49
N GLY A 1009 0.80 31.29 7.24
CA GLY A 1009 -0.55 31.66 6.80
C GLY A 1009 -0.76 31.67 5.28
N VAL A 1010 0.22 31.23 4.48
CA VAL A 1010 0.04 30.99 3.04
C VAL A 1010 -0.70 29.67 2.82
N ASP A 1011 -1.70 29.70 1.93
CA ASP A 1011 -2.50 28.55 1.48
C ASP A 1011 -2.74 28.72 -0.04
N LEU A 1012 -2.06 27.90 -0.84
CA LEU A 1012 -2.14 27.91 -2.30
C LEU A 1012 -2.96 26.74 -2.83
N SER A 1013 -3.62 25.97 -1.96
CA SER A 1013 -4.33 24.74 -2.32
C SER A 1013 -5.47 24.97 -3.32
N ARG A 1014 -6.05 26.17 -3.33
CA ARG A 1014 -7.18 26.56 -4.19
C ARG A 1014 -6.92 27.77 -5.09
N THR A 1015 -5.68 28.24 -5.17
CA THR A 1015 -5.33 29.40 -6.00
C THR A 1015 -5.22 29.03 -7.48
N VAL A 1016 -5.99 29.70 -8.32
CA VAL A 1016 -5.91 29.59 -9.79
C VAL A 1016 -4.85 30.57 -10.32
N GLY A 1017 -3.98 30.11 -11.22
CA GLY A 1017 -2.87 30.90 -11.77
C GLY A 1017 -1.74 30.01 -12.29
N TRP A 1018 -0.66 30.62 -12.78
CA TRP A 1018 0.52 29.89 -13.26
C TRP A 1018 1.67 29.99 -12.26
N PHE A 1019 1.97 28.89 -11.57
CA PHE A 1019 2.89 28.86 -10.44
C PHE A 1019 4.26 28.27 -10.75
N THR A 1020 4.42 27.62 -11.92
CA THR A 1020 5.61 26.85 -12.29
C THR A 1020 6.92 27.52 -11.88
N SER A 1021 7.76 26.79 -11.14
CA SER A 1021 9.15 27.19 -10.87
C SER A 1021 10.06 26.65 -11.96
N ILE A 1022 11.00 27.48 -12.45
CA ILE A 1022 11.99 27.08 -13.45
C ILE A 1022 13.35 27.55 -12.95
N TYR A 1023 14.28 26.61 -12.83
CA TYR A 1023 15.59 26.87 -12.23
C TYR A 1023 16.68 26.02 -12.89
N PRO A 1024 17.92 26.54 -12.98
CA PRO A 1024 19.03 25.81 -13.55
C PRO A 1024 19.59 24.80 -12.57
N VAL A 1025 19.95 23.63 -13.08
CA VAL A 1025 20.72 22.60 -12.38
C VAL A 1025 21.89 22.20 -13.28
N ARG A 1026 23.10 22.17 -12.71
CA ARG A 1026 24.26 21.66 -13.41
C ARG A 1026 24.37 20.17 -13.11
N LEU A 1027 24.35 19.33 -14.13
CA LEU A 1027 24.41 17.88 -14.00
C LEU A 1027 25.80 17.37 -14.44
N PRO A 1028 26.40 16.42 -13.71
CA PRO A 1028 27.56 15.68 -14.22
C PRO A 1028 27.19 14.95 -15.53
N ALA A 1029 28.05 15.05 -16.54
CA ALA A 1029 27.84 14.46 -17.87
C ALA A 1029 28.87 13.36 -18.22
N SER A 1030 29.88 13.15 -17.37
CA SER A 1030 30.85 12.06 -17.52
C SER A 1030 30.86 11.19 -16.27
N GLU A 1031 31.01 9.88 -16.45
CA GLU A 1031 31.19 8.94 -15.35
C GLU A 1031 32.52 9.23 -14.63
N SER A 1032 32.49 9.39 -13.31
CA SER A 1032 33.66 9.47 -12.44
C SER A 1032 34.21 8.06 -12.15
N GLY A 1033 35.20 7.93 -11.26
CA GLY A 1033 35.76 6.62 -10.87
C GLY A 1033 34.75 5.62 -10.28
N GLU A 1034 33.57 6.10 -9.87
CA GLU A 1034 32.46 5.32 -9.30
C GLU A 1034 31.37 4.95 -10.34
N GLY A 1035 31.56 5.28 -11.63
CA GLY A 1035 30.62 4.94 -12.70
C GLY A 1035 29.30 5.71 -12.64
N ALA A 1036 28.24 5.13 -13.22
CA ALA A 1036 26.92 5.77 -13.32
C ALA A 1036 26.25 6.02 -11.94
N GLY A 1037 26.56 5.21 -10.93
CA GLY A 1037 26.04 5.38 -9.56
C GLY A 1037 26.56 6.66 -8.88
N GLY A 1038 27.83 7.01 -9.09
CA GLY A 1038 28.40 8.27 -8.57
C GLY A 1038 27.73 9.51 -9.16
N VAL A 1039 27.38 9.47 -10.45
CA VAL A 1039 26.61 10.55 -11.11
C VAL A 1039 25.22 10.69 -10.49
N LEU A 1040 24.53 9.59 -10.18
CA LEU A 1040 23.21 9.65 -9.54
C LEU A 1040 23.28 10.27 -8.14
N ARG A 1041 24.27 9.89 -7.33
CA ARG A 1041 24.48 10.47 -5.99
C ARG A 1041 24.71 11.99 -6.07
N GLU A 1042 25.62 12.41 -6.94
CA GLU A 1042 25.94 13.83 -7.12
C GLU A 1042 24.74 14.64 -7.61
N VAL A 1043 23.94 14.10 -8.53
CA VAL A 1043 22.68 14.76 -8.97
C VAL A 1043 21.68 14.88 -7.81
N THR A 1044 21.58 13.86 -6.96
CA THR A 1044 20.67 13.84 -5.81
C THR A 1044 21.05 14.89 -4.78
N GLU A 1045 22.34 14.97 -4.42
CA GLU A 1045 22.87 15.98 -3.49
C GLU A 1045 22.63 17.41 -4.03
N ARG A 1046 22.94 17.65 -5.31
CA ARG A 1046 22.73 18.96 -5.95
C ARG A 1046 21.26 19.39 -5.95
N LEU A 1047 20.31 18.45 -6.11
CA LEU A 1047 18.87 18.72 -6.08
C LEU A 1047 18.32 18.90 -4.66
N ALA A 1048 18.80 18.11 -3.68
CA ALA A 1048 18.37 18.22 -2.28
C ALA A 1048 18.73 19.58 -1.65
N GLU A 1049 19.81 20.21 -2.12
CA GLU A 1049 20.22 21.53 -1.65
C GLU A 1049 19.48 22.70 -2.36
N VAL A 1050 18.59 22.43 -3.32
CA VAL A 1050 17.83 23.50 -4.00
C VAL A 1050 16.78 24.08 -3.05
N PRO A 1051 16.88 25.36 -2.66
CA PRO A 1051 15.91 25.97 -1.77
C PRO A 1051 14.53 26.08 -2.45
N ASP A 1052 13.47 25.78 -1.69
CA ASP A 1052 12.07 26.02 -2.07
C ASP A 1052 11.69 25.50 -3.48
N GLY A 1053 12.25 24.36 -3.90
CA GLY A 1053 11.99 23.80 -5.24
C GLY A 1053 12.35 24.76 -6.39
N GLY A 1054 13.35 25.63 -6.17
CA GLY A 1054 13.90 26.56 -7.16
C GLY A 1054 13.17 27.89 -7.29
N LEU A 1055 12.14 28.15 -6.48
CA LEU A 1055 11.42 29.43 -6.47
C LEU A 1055 12.35 30.62 -6.18
N GLY A 1056 13.33 30.43 -5.29
CA GLY A 1056 14.34 31.44 -4.93
C GLY A 1056 15.18 31.92 -6.13
N TYR A 1057 15.56 31.03 -7.04
CA TYR A 1057 16.24 31.41 -8.28
C TYR A 1057 15.38 32.37 -9.11
N GLY A 1058 14.10 32.04 -9.30
CA GLY A 1058 13.17 32.88 -10.04
C GLY A 1058 12.99 34.26 -9.39
N MET A 1059 12.92 34.32 -8.06
CA MET A 1059 12.87 35.57 -7.31
C MET A 1059 14.10 36.43 -7.57
N LEU A 1060 15.31 35.87 -7.52
CA LEU A 1060 16.56 36.60 -7.77
C LEU A 1060 16.79 36.97 -9.24
N ARG A 1061 16.48 36.07 -10.16
CA ARG A 1061 16.71 36.24 -11.60
C ARG A 1061 15.69 37.17 -12.24
N TYR A 1062 14.45 37.16 -11.77
CA TYR A 1062 13.34 37.85 -12.43
C TYR A 1062 12.65 38.89 -11.57
N THR A 1063 12.67 38.82 -10.24
CA THR A 1063 11.89 39.72 -9.39
C THR A 1063 12.76 40.79 -8.73
N ASN A 1064 13.90 40.38 -8.14
CA ASN A 1064 14.83 41.26 -7.46
C ASN A 1064 15.58 42.18 -8.46
N PRO A 1065 15.49 43.51 -8.32
CA PRO A 1065 16.11 44.46 -9.26
C PRO A 1065 17.64 44.52 -9.17
N GLU A 1066 18.24 44.18 -8.03
CA GLU A 1066 19.69 44.28 -7.77
C GLU A 1066 20.44 43.07 -8.35
N THR A 1067 19.83 41.88 -8.28
CA THR A 1067 20.46 40.62 -8.68
C THR A 1067 20.14 40.21 -10.12
N ARG A 1068 19.03 40.68 -10.68
CA ARG A 1068 18.56 40.32 -12.03
C ARG A 1068 19.63 40.49 -13.11
N ALA A 1069 20.26 41.66 -13.18
CA ALA A 1069 21.22 41.97 -14.25
C ALA A 1069 22.45 41.05 -14.20
N ARG A 1070 22.82 40.59 -13.00
CA ARG A 1070 23.95 39.67 -12.81
C ARG A 1070 23.63 38.29 -13.33
N LEU A 1071 22.52 37.70 -12.88
CA LEU A 1071 22.11 36.37 -13.33
C LEU A 1071 21.69 36.36 -14.82
N ALA A 1072 21.14 37.46 -15.34
CA ALA A 1072 20.80 37.61 -16.77
C ALA A 1072 22.03 37.74 -17.69
N ALA A 1073 23.22 38.04 -17.15
CA ALA A 1073 24.45 38.12 -17.93
C ALA A 1073 24.97 36.73 -18.35
N HIS A 1074 24.49 35.67 -17.71
CA HIS A 1074 24.86 34.30 -18.02
C HIS A 1074 23.97 33.72 -19.15
N PRO A 1075 24.52 32.86 -20.02
CA PRO A 1075 23.74 32.22 -21.08
C PRO A 1075 22.69 31.26 -20.50
N ALA A 1076 21.47 31.30 -21.06
CA ALA A 1076 20.39 30.40 -20.65
C ALA A 1076 20.73 28.92 -20.94
N PRO A 1077 20.23 27.96 -20.16
CA PRO A 1077 20.40 26.53 -20.44
C PRO A 1077 19.76 26.14 -21.79
N GLN A 1078 20.32 25.12 -22.47
CA GLN A 1078 19.81 24.66 -23.77
C GLN A 1078 18.78 23.53 -23.69
N ILE A 1079 18.64 22.91 -22.52
CA ILE A 1079 17.76 21.75 -22.29
C ILE A 1079 16.78 22.08 -21.17
N LEU A 1080 15.49 21.87 -21.42
CA LEU A 1080 14.42 21.92 -20.41
C LEU A 1080 13.99 20.49 -20.07
N PHE A 1081 13.87 20.18 -18.78
CA PHE A 1081 13.39 18.91 -18.28
C PHE A 1081 12.17 19.10 -17.36
N ASN A 1082 11.11 18.35 -17.62
CA ASN A 1082 9.89 18.32 -16.81
C ASN A 1082 9.44 16.87 -16.56
N TYR A 1083 9.14 16.52 -15.31
CA TYR A 1083 8.54 15.24 -14.93
C TYR A 1083 7.09 15.43 -14.45
N LEU A 1084 6.14 14.90 -15.23
CA LEU A 1084 4.70 15.09 -15.06
C LEU A 1084 4.04 14.12 -14.05
N GLY A 1085 4.83 13.27 -13.38
CA GLY A 1085 4.34 12.31 -12.39
C GLY A 1085 3.70 11.05 -12.98
N ARG A 1086 2.72 10.48 -12.28
CA ARG A 1086 2.09 9.18 -12.58
C ARG A 1086 0.57 9.31 -12.81
N ILE A 1087 0.07 8.74 -13.91
CA ILE A 1087 -1.34 8.83 -14.36
C ILE A 1087 -1.89 7.43 -14.62
N THR A 1088 -3.11 7.14 -14.13
CA THR A 1088 -3.79 5.86 -14.32
C THR A 1088 -4.79 5.94 -15.46
N VAL A 1089 -4.73 5.01 -16.42
CA VAL A 1089 -5.65 4.94 -17.57
C VAL A 1089 -6.70 3.85 -17.32
N SER A 1090 -7.98 4.22 -17.26
CA SER A 1090 -9.10 3.29 -17.05
C SER A 1090 -9.69 2.82 -18.39
N GLY A 1091 -9.48 1.55 -18.76
CA GLY A 1091 -10.33 0.77 -19.67
C GLY A 1091 -10.32 1.11 -21.17
N GLU A 1092 -9.92 0.13 -21.99
CA GLU A 1092 -10.18 -0.01 -23.45
C GLU A 1092 -10.03 1.23 -24.35
N THR A 1093 -8.80 1.66 -24.61
CA THR A 1093 -8.34 2.09 -25.95
C THR A 1093 -6.82 2.25 -25.95
N GLU A 1094 -6.07 1.19 -26.25
CA GLU A 1094 -4.76 1.37 -26.90
C GLU A 1094 -5.04 1.73 -28.37
N THR A 1095 -5.33 2.99 -28.65
CA THR A 1095 -5.06 3.56 -29.97
C THR A 1095 -3.76 4.33 -29.86
N GLU A 1096 -2.72 3.79 -30.49
CA GLU A 1096 -1.47 4.46 -30.81
C GLU A 1096 -1.77 5.71 -31.67
N THR A 1097 -2.10 6.84 -31.05
CA THR A 1097 -2.10 8.14 -31.70
C THR A 1097 -1.65 9.23 -30.73
N GLU A 1098 -0.34 9.40 -30.57
CA GLU A 1098 0.19 10.74 -30.82
C GLU A 1098 0.19 10.93 -32.34
N THR A 1099 -0.98 11.17 -32.91
CA THR A 1099 -1.03 11.79 -34.24
C THR A 1099 -0.62 13.23 -34.04
N ASP A 1100 0.52 13.59 -34.63
CA ASP A 1100 0.63 14.87 -35.32
C ASP A 1100 -0.75 15.20 -35.92
N ALA A 1101 -1.38 16.28 -35.43
CA ALA A 1101 -2.78 16.59 -35.69
C ALA A 1101 -3.07 17.00 -37.16
N ASN A 1102 -2.21 16.63 -38.11
CA ASN A 1102 -2.29 16.97 -39.53
C ASN A 1102 -2.60 15.80 -40.48
N THR A 1103 -2.71 14.53 -40.03
CA THR A 1103 -2.96 13.41 -40.98
C THR A 1103 -3.88 12.30 -40.48
N ALA A 1104 -5.07 12.62 -39.99
CA ALA A 1104 -6.14 11.63 -39.79
C ALA A 1104 -7.29 11.88 -40.79
N THR A 1105 -7.31 11.09 -41.87
CA THR A 1105 -8.47 10.92 -42.75
C THR A 1105 -9.28 9.72 -42.27
N ASP A 1106 -10.60 9.93 -42.11
CA ASP A 1106 -11.71 8.95 -41.98
C ASP A 1106 -11.35 7.50 -41.59
N THR A 1107 -11.78 7.04 -40.41
CA THR A 1107 -12.84 6.01 -40.23
C THR A 1107 -12.94 5.51 -38.77
N ASP A 1108 -14.19 5.28 -38.36
CA ASP A 1108 -14.72 4.37 -37.33
C ASP A 1108 -15.11 4.93 -35.94
N ALA A 1109 -16.41 4.77 -35.65
CA ALA A 1109 -17.15 5.29 -34.52
C ALA A 1109 -16.92 4.43 -33.27
N VAL A 1110 -16.35 5.05 -32.24
CA VAL A 1110 -16.31 4.54 -30.85
C VAL A 1110 -17.45 5.23 -30.09
N GLU A 1111 -18.30 4.47 -29.39
CA GLU A 1111 -19.38 5.02 -28.56
C GLU A 1111 -18.82 5.88 -27.41
N GLU A 1112 -19.38 7.09 -27.26
CA GLU A 1112 -18.77 8.20 -26.55
C GLU A 1112 -19.40 8.38 -25.15
N GLN A 1113 -18.60 8.26 -24.08
CA GLN A 1113 -19.04 8.60 -22.71
C GLN A 1113 -18.67 10.04 -22.35
N VAL A 1114 -19.58 10.99 -22.62
CA VAL A 1114 -19.45 12.38 -22.16
C VAL A 1114 -20.01 12.48 -20.74
N THR A 1115 -19.14 12.73 -19.76
CA THR A 1115 -19.55 12.95 -18.36
C THR A 1115 -19.64 14.44 -18.06
N ASP A 1116 -20.70 14.86 -17.38
CA ASP A 1116 -20.95 16.26 -17.05
C ASP A 1116 -19.80 16.89 -16.26
N TRP A 1117 -19.37 18.07 -16.70
CA TRP A 1117 -18.31 18.89 -16.10
C TRP A 1117 -16.91 18.25 -16.05
N LEU A 1118 -16.73 17.11 -16.72
CA LEU A 1118 -15.42 16.48 -16.90
C LEU A 1118 -14.87 16.70 -18.32
N PRO A 1119 -13.54 16.71 -18.49
CA PRO A 1119 -12.92 16.77 -19.80
C PRO A 1119 -13.35 15.60 -20.69
N VAL A 1120 -13.70 15.91 -21.94
CA VAL A 1120 -14.08 14.90 -22.94
C VAL A 1120 -12.83 14.21 -23.48
N SER A 1121 -12.84 12.87 -23.46
CA SER A 1121 -11.79 12.04 -24.08
C SER A 1121 -12.15 11.68 -25.52
N GLY A 1122 -11.16 11.31 -26.34
CA GLY A 1122 -11.37 10.91 -27.74
C GLY A 1122 -11.24 12.07 -28.74
N PRO A 1123 -11.89 12.01 -29.91
CA PRO A 1123 -11.56 12.86 -31.07
C PRO A 1123 -11.88 14.34 -30.86
N TYR A 1124 -12.77 14.70 -29.93
CA TYR A 1124 -13.06 16.08 -29.53
C TYR A 1124 -12.07 16.67 -28.53
N ALA A 1125 -11.13 15.88 -27.99
CA ALA A 1125 -10.08 16.41 -27.14
C ALA A 1125 -9.26 17.45 -27.93
N VAL A 1126 -9.24 18.68 -27.41
CA VAL A 1126 -8.40 19.75 -27.94
C VAL A 1126 -7.27 19.97 -26.94
N GLY A 1127 -6.08 19.45 -27.24
CA GLY A 1127 -4.88 19.68 -26.44
C GLY A 1127 -4.46 21.15 -26.43
N ALA A 1128 -3.54 21.52 -25.54
CA ALA A 1128 -3.01 22.89 -25.42
C ALA A 1128 -2.69 23.46 -26.82
N GLY A 1129 -3.38 24.55 -27.19
CA GLY A 1129 -3.44 25.02 -28.58
C GLY A 1129 -2.07 25.44 -29.10
N GLN A 1130 -1.49 24.62 -29.98
CA GLN A 1130 -0.18 24.85 -30.59
C GLN A 1130 -0.26 26.05 -31.54
N ASP A 1131 0.16 27.22 -31.07
CA ASP A 1131 0.36 28.37 -31.95
C ASP A 1131 1.70 28.17 -32.63
N ASN A 1132 1.64 27.87 -33.94
CA ASN A 1132 2.79 27.64 -34.78
C ASN A 1132 3.75 28.84 -34.80
N ASP A 1133 3.24 30.03 -34.46
CA ASP A 1133 4.05 31.25 -34.38
C ASP A 1133 4.70 31.43 -33.01
N LEU A 1134 4.45 30.58 -32.01
CA LEU A 1134 5.17 30.66 -30.73
C LEU A 1134 6.64 30.28 -30.92
N PRO A 1135 7.58 31.03 -30.32
CA PRO A 1135 8.98 30.62 -30.29
C PRO A 1135 9.15 29.36 -29.44
N LEU A 1136 9.95 28.40 -29.92
CA LEU A 1136 10.44 27.30 -29.07
C LEU A 1136 11.39 27.87 -28.03
N THR A 1137 11.50 27.16 -26.91
CA THR A 1137 12.08 27.75 -25.70
C THR A 1137 13.51 27.31 -25.48
N HIS A 1138 13.78 26.06 -25.86
CA HIS A 1138 15.04 25.39 -25.65
C HIS A 1138 15.42 24.66 -26.93
N THR A 1139 16.71 24.38 -27.07
CA THR A 1139 17.21 23.56 -28.18
C THR A 1139 16.65 22.14 -28.09
N LEU A 1140 16.37 21.68 -26.86
CA LEU A 1140 15.71 20.44 -26.55
C LEU A 1140 14.78 20.61 -25.33
N GLU A 1141 13.52 20.21 -25.46
CA GLU A 1141 12.56 20.12 -24.36
C GLU A 1141 12.24 18.65 -24.12
N VAL A 1142 12.25 18.21 -22.85
CA VAL A 1142 11.88 16.85 -22.48
C VAL A 1142 10.78 16.83 -21.44
N ASN A 1143 9.71 16.10 -21.75
CA ASN A 1143 8.65 15.74 -20.82
C ASN A 1143 8.68 14.24 -20.52
N ALA A 1144 8.76 13.88 -19.24
CA ALA A 1144 8.69 12.52 -18.77
C ALA A 1144 7.37 12.26 -18.02
N LEU A 1145 6.71 11.13 -18.28
CA LEU A 1145 5.42 10.76 -17.68
C LEU A 1145 5.35 9.26 -17.40
N THR A 1146 4.84 8.87 -16.22
CA THR A 1146 4.53 7.46 -15.91
C THR A 1146 3.05 7.17 -16.15
N LEU A 1147 2.75 6.13 -16.93
CA LEU A 1147 1.40 5.67 -17.24
C LEU A 1147 1.15 4.30 -16.60
N ASP A 1148 0.14 4.18 -15.75
CA ASP A 1148 -0.29 2.88 -15.21
C ASP A 1148 -1.21 2.19 -16.20
N THR A 1149 -0.70 1.12 -16.80
CA THR A 1149 -1.49 0.22 -17.64
C THR A 1149 -1.82 -1.06 -16.87
N PRO A 1150 -2.81 -1.86 -17.30
CA PRO A 1150 -3.16 -3.14 -16.68
C PRO A 1150 -1.98 -4.13 -16.56
N GLU A 1151 -0.97 -3.99 -17.42
CA GLU A 1151 0.25 -4.82 -17.46
C GLU A 1151 1.38 -4.28 -16.56
N GLY A 1152 1.22 -3.08 -15.99
CA GLY A 1152 2.20 -2.41 -15.13
C GLY A 1152 2.49 -0.96 -15.53
N PRO A 1153 3.25 -0.20 -14.72
CA PRO A 1153 3.61 1.18 -15.05
C PRO A 1153 4.61 1.24 -16.22
N ARG A 1154 4.35 2.08 -17.23
CA ARG A 1154 5.27 2.41 -18.34
C ARG A 1154 5.75 3.85 -18.23
N LEU A 1155 7.04 4.12 -18.50
CA LEU A 1155 7.59 5.47 -18.52
C LEU A 1155 7.72 5.97 -19.96
N ARG A 1156 7.08 7.10 -20.26
CA ARG A 1156 7.10 7.77 -21.56
C ARG A 1156 7.96 9.02 -21.51
N LEU A 1157 8.93 9.14 -22.42
CA LEU A 1157 9.81 10.29 -22.59
C LEU A 1157 9.51 10.94 -23.94
N THR A 1158 9.10 12.21 -23.93
CA THR A 1158 8.77 12.98 -25.13
C THR A 1158 9.81 14.08 -25.31
N CYS A 1159 10.67 13.92 -26.31
CA CYS A 1159 11.66 14.92 -26.69
C CYS A 1159 11.07 15.83 -27.78
N SER A 1160 11.26 17.13 -27.66
CA SER A 1160 10.81 18.12 -28.64
C SER A 1160 11.92 19.10 -28.99
N TRP A 1161 12.09 19.39 -30.28
CA TRP A 1161 13.19 20.24 -30.77
C TRP A 1161 12.80 20.95 -32.08
N PRO A 1162 13.44 22.07 -32.42
CA PRO A 1162 13.30 22.66 -33.75
C PRO A 1162 14.11 21.90 -34.79
N SER A 1163 13.49 21.52 -35.91
CA SER A 1163 14.14 20.79 -37.01
C SER A 1163 15.29 21.56 -37.68
N THR A 1164 15.43 22.86 -37.38
CA THR A 1164 16.50 23.76 -37.81
C THR A 1164 17.78 23.62 -36.97
N LEU A 1165 17.71 23.04 -35.77
CA LEU A 1165 18.86 22.88 -34.86
C LEU A 1165 19.31 21.44 -34.67
N LEU A 1166 18.36 20.50 -34.55
CA LEU A 1166 18.62 19.09 -34.33
C LEU A 1166 17.88 18.24 -35.36
N THR A 1167 18.48 17.12 -35.75
CA THR A 1167 17.86 16.17 -36.68
C THR A 1167 17.17 15.03 -35.92
N PRO A 1168 16.20 14.30 -36.52
CA PRO A 1168 15.66 13.09 -35.90
C PRO A 1168 16.75 12.10 -35.48
N THR A 1169 17.81 11.94 -36.29
CA THR A 1169 18.96 11.07 -35.98
C THR A 1169 19.72 11.53 -34.74
N ASP A 1170 19.85 12.83 -34.50
CA ASP A 1170 20.45 13.35 -33.27
C ASP A 1170 19.65 12.94 -32.03
N ILE A 1171 18.32 12.96 -32.14
CA ILE A 1171 17.41 12.60 -31.04
C ILE A 1171 17.35 11.09 -30.83
N ASP A 1172 17.39 10.29 -31.90
CA ASP A 1172 17.52 8.83 -31.81
C ASP A 1172 18.80 8.44 -31.05
N HIS A 1173 19.93 9.11 -31.33
CA HIS A 1173 21.17 8.87 -30.61
C HIS A 1173 21.06 9.27 -29.13
N LEU A 1174 20.50 10.45 -28.84
CA LEU A 1174 20.33 10.93 -27.46
C LEU A 1174 19.41 10.01 -26.66
N THR A 1175 18.24 9.67 -27.21
CA THR A 1175 17.26 8.80 -26.54
C THR A 1175 17.81 7.39 -26.36
N HIS A 1176 18.52 6.83 -27.33
CA HIS A 1176 19.21 5.55 -27.17
C HIS A 1176 20.24 5.58 -26.05
N HIS A 1177 21.07 6.63 -25.96
CA HIS A 1177 22.01 6.79 -24.85
C HIS A 1177 21.30 6.97 -23.51
N TRP A 1178 20.16 7.66 -23.49
CA TRP A 1178 19.38 7.88 -22.28
C TRP A 1178 18.68 6.63 -21.80
N THR A 1179 18.00 5.88 -22.67
CA THR A 1179 17.42 4.59 -22.29
C THR A 1179 18.49 3.61 -21.84
N THR A 1180 19.67 3.64 -22.47
CA THR A 1180 20.82 2.83 -22.04
C THR A 1180 21.34 3.26 -20.68
N ALA A 1181 21.49 4.57 -20.43
CA ALA A 1181 21.93 5.10 -19.14
C ALA A 1181 20.92 4.77 -18.03
N LEU A 1182 19.61 4.93 -18.28
CA LEU A 1182 18.55 4.54 -17.35
C LEU A 1182 18.56 3.04 -17.08
N HIS A 1183 18.74 2.21 -18.13
CA HIS A 1183 18.91 0.78 -17.95
C HIS A 1183 20.15 0.47 -17.11
N THR A 1184 21.31 1.06 -17.41
CA THR A 1184 22.54 0.91 -16.62
C THR A 1184 22.31 1.30 -15.17
N LEU A 1185 21.76 2.49 -14.89
CA LEU A 1185 21.39 2.96 -13.56
C LEU A 1185 20.42 2.02 -12.84
N THR A 1186 19.62 1.24 -13.58
CA THR A 1186 18.72 0.21 -13.01
C THR A 1186 19.34 -1.20 -12.90
N THR A 1187 20.50 -1.44 -13.53
CA THR A 1187 21.12 -2.79 -13.61
C THR A 1187 22.55 -2.92 -13.08
N THR A 1188 23.31 -1.83 -12.87
CA THR A 1188 24.64 -1.93 -12.25
C THR A 1188 24.51 -2.30 -10.77
N GLN A 1189 25.02 -3.49 -10.44
CA GLN A 1189 25.54 -3.86 -9.12
C GLN A 1189 26.86 -3.11 -8.90
N GLU A 1190 27.15 -2.69 -7.67
CA GLU A 1190 28.47 -2.12 -7.35
C GLU A 1190 29.62 -3.10 -7.67
N PRO A 1191 30.80 -2.63 -8.13
CA PRO A 1191 31.94 -3.48 -8.40
C PRO A 1191 32.55 -4.02 -7.10
N ALA A 1192 32.90 -5.30 -7.08
CA ALA A 1192 33.61 -5.95 -5.98
C ALA A 1192 34.91 -5.23 -5.60
N ALA A 1193 35.07 -4.87 -4.33
CA ALA A 1193 36.28 -4.25 -3.80
C ALA A 1193 37.46 -5.26 -3.76
N PRO A 1194 38.69 -4.87 -4.17
CA PRO A 1194 39.89 -5.68 -4.03
C PRO A 1194 40.54 -5.53 -2.64
N ASP A 1195 41.10 -6.63 -2.12
CA ASP A 1195 41.84 -6.77 -0.86
C ASP A 1195 42.94 -5.70 -0.65
N ILE A 1196 42.71 -4.66 0.17
CA ILE A 1196 43.76 -3.89 0.87
C ILE A 1196 43.24 -3.48 2.27
N ALA A 1197 44.06 -3.70 3.30
CA ALA A 1197 43.79 -3.39 4.71
C ALA A 1197 43.53 -1.89 4.97
N PRO A 1198 42.69 -1.52 5.96
CA PRO A 1198 42.27 -0.14 6.16
C PRO A 1198 43.35 0.71 6.84
N GLU A 1199 43.76 1.80 6.18
CA GLU A 1199 44.32 2.99 6.85
C GLU A 1199 43.17 3.84 7.45
N PRO A 1200 43.44 4.69 8.47
CA PRO A 1200 42.39 5.49 9.09
C PRO A 1200 41.94 6.65 8.17
N PRO A 1201 40.67 7.10 8.26
CA PRO A 1201 40.12 8.13 7.39
C PRO A 1201 40.82 9.47 7.63
N THR A 1202 41.11 10.19 6.54
CA THR A 1202 41.92 11.43 6.54
C THR A 1202 41.12 12.67 6.11
N ALA A 1203 39.79 12.57 5.92
CA ALA A 1203 38.95 13.71 5.54
C ALA A 1203 37.71 13.86 6.44
N PRO A 1204 37.26 15.11 6.74
CA PRO A 1204 36.14 15.37 7.65
C PRO A 1204 34.75 14.94 7.15
N GLY A 1205 34.62 14.43 5.92
CA GLY A 1205 33.34 13.96 5.36
C GLY A 1205 32.89 12.57 5.84
N ASP A 1206 33.77 11.83 6.54
CA ASP A 1206 33.54 10.43 6.92
C ASP A 1206 32.94 10.25 8.33
N LEU A 1207 32.45 11.32 8.96
CA LEU A 1207 31.79 11.26 10.27
C LEU A 1207 30.38 11.87 10.19
N ASN A 1208 29.39 11.04 10.50
CA ASN A 1208 27.98 11.38 10.48
C ASN A 1208 27.62 12.28 11.68
N LEU A 1209 27.55 13.61 11.45
CA LEU A 1209 27.22 14.61 12.45
C LEU A 1209 25.71 14.89 12.49
N ALA A 1210 24.95 13.98 13.08
CA ALA A 1210 23.54 14.22 13.37
C ALA A 1210 23.38 14.95 14.71
N GLY A 1211 23.09 16.27 14.65
CA GLY A 1211 22.55 17.02 15.79
C GLY A 1211 23.30 18.28 16.25
N LEU A 1212 24.35 18.72 15.56
CA LEU A 1212 25.07 19.96 15.89
C LEU A 1212 24.78 21.06 14.86
N SER A 1213 24.54 22.28 15.35
CA SER A 1213 24.42 23.46 14.50
C SER A 1213 25.79 23.91 13.96
N PRO A 1214 25.85 24.64 12.83
CA PRO A 1214 27.12 25.14 12.27
C PRO A 1214 27.97 25.95 13.27
N ALA A 1215 27.32 26.69 14.17
CA ALA A 1215 28.00 27.42 15.24
C ALA A 1215 28.61 26.51 16.32
N GLU A 1216 28.00 25.35 16.59
CA GLU A 1216 28.54 24.36 17.53
C GLU A 1216 29.69 23.56 16.91
N ILE A 1217 29.65 23.34 15.59
CA ILE A 1217 30.75 22.74 14.82
C ILE A 1217 31.97 23.70 14.83
N ASP A 1218 31.77 24.98 14.53
CA ASP A 1218 32.84 25.99 14.57
C ASP A 1218 33.45 26.15 15.98
N MET A 1219 32.62 26.03 17.03
CA MET A 1219 33.07 26.10 18.43
C MET A 1219 33.91 24.87 18.83
N LEU A 1220 33.51 23.67 18.38
CA LEU A 1220 34.27 22.44 18.58
C LEU A 1220 35.60 22.44 17.80
N GLU A 1221 35.62 23.04 16.61
CA GLU A 1221 36.85 23.23 15.82
C GLU A 1221 37.83 24.23 16.47
N ALA A 1222 37.32 25.29 17.10
CA ALA A 1222 38.12 26.26 17.83
C ALA A 1222 38.74 25.65 19.10
N ASP A 1223 37.95 24.89 19.87
CA ASP A 1223 38.41 24.18 21.07
C ASP A 1223 39.46 23.10 20.76
N TRP A 1224 39.34 22.41 19.62
CA TRP A 1224 40.33 21.44 19.17
C TRP A 1224 41.68 22.10 18.79
N LYS A 1225 41.65 23.26 18.14
CA LYS A 1225 42.85 24.02 17.74
C LYS A 1225 43.60 24.65 18.92
N GLU A 1226 42.95 24.88 20.07
CA GLU A 1226 43.62 25.35 21.29
C GLU A 1226 44.23 24.22 22.14
N GLN A 1227 43.83 22.96 21.90
CA GLN A 1227 44.33 21.78 22.63
C GLN A 1227 45.39 20.95 21.87
N SER A 1228 45.57 21.22 20.56
CA SER A 1228 46.66 20.71 19.71
C SER A 1228 47.80 21.71 19.59
#